data_AF-A0A8H5GZJ4-F1
#
_entry.id   AF-A0A8H5GZJ4-F1
#
_cell.length_a   1.000
_cell.length_b   1.000
_cell.length_c   1.000
_cell.angle_alpha   90.00
_cell.angle_beta   90.00
_cell.angle_gamma   90.00
#
_symmetry.space_group_name_H-M   'P 1'
#
loop_
_entity.id
_entity.type
_entity.pdbx_description
1 polymer ?
#
loop_
_entity_poly.entity_id
_entity_poly.type
_entity_poly.pdbx_seq_one_letter_code
_entity_poly.pdbx_strand_id
1 'polypeptide(L)'
;MSTALDRQIRPIYDALDTGSNKSAIVACNKLLKKHPNSNLLKALKALALVRTQKVEESLVLCDEVLGSKPTDDSTLNAMLHVLRGLGRHNDMVTMFEEAYKQQPTNEDLGTQAFFANVRASNWKSAQQVATKMHKQFQEDRYLYWNAISVVLQANDPTTPPNMRQLLYKLAHRLLSSSSATPLSHTDRFYLHLSIFKELGLVDEAAALLDTEVGQLICSANLSCNELRRDIMRLRGLLKEEGERAERLITEKDDRNWLEFISLLDGTFSYLQTPSEDTQDECSKHIVHTQEVLTKIAEKDGKKDRSGHLALLELELRARKHGLSTDASRLITLMRQYFDNFGDKACCFEDLKPYIFLEGEDQQTWTSFLEDVNSDVSSVNNLQRVINSYKLLRHTLPASDITLEAEGKGAALYVEQYFKALPLGQALPATELQPADDLAILSGSVLVNMWKLTGDQQYLYRAVILLEYGLSKSKQSFEMRLILIRIYRLLGAPSLALEHYRLMRIKQVQNDTLSHFLFSRTSAFSLASTGDLTLSTECIEASQVYLSNSQETSDFVIRAFNAEKYSQIPEFIEFEERLDNSLQRDMTKMEHLRMRIAHEVISSDIIDMELIELKFIFDRQHHDNRDFDILPNYQPQSIDTLNKQTILFDKAEGLGWLWTFLKMYIRIFMMASDLDDSIEEKLLVGDRPKLSLDPEKRRPLKERIVDCKESELEELTPEEHLLVQYTEALAEWLEPYHDYARPPPDVVLAEAAKLTEQKTGFPLKGVEIPPQNGKSNGPYKKDEEAPPLTEPPEAISKFFEDMRSQFKKVKDSGDYSRTLHTATLIQEAFLLLATASLRFKATSVVKVHKLGGLVAKLKPIRVEAASVLEEVSTALSSLSTEAGSAEHRTAISEVDLGYSEIDKDFVNQVAKKIAESRKTILEGVGKGVTRLCTTYTQ
;
A
#
# COMPACT_ATOMS: atom_id res chain seq x y z
N MET A 1 -16.12 -21.03 -38.65
CA MET A 1 -15.07 -22.07 -38.74
C MET A 1 -15.71 -23.42 -39.01
N SER A 2 -14.98 -24.42 -39.54
CA SER A 2 -15.54 -25.78 -39.69
C SER A 2 -15.51 -26.49 -38.33
N THR A 3 -16.54 -27.28 -38.02
CA THR A 3 -16.65 -28.06 -36.77
C THR A 3 -15.47 -29.01 -36.51
N ALA A 4 -14.70 -29.33 -37.56
CA ALA A 4 -13.48 -30.12 -37.49
C ALA A 4 -12.27 -29.33 -36.95
N LEU A 5 -12.17 -28.03 -37.26
CA LEU A 5 -11.10 -27.16 -36.76
C LEU A 5 -11.31 -26.83 -35.28
N ASP A 6 -12.55 -26.58 -34.85
CA ASP A 6 -12.88 -26.29 -33.44
C ASP A 6 -12.49 -27.45 -32.51
N ARG A 7 -12.72 -28.69 -32.94
CA ARG A 7 -12.27 -29.89 -32.21
C ARG A 7 -10.75 -30.01 -32.11
N GLN A 8 -10.01 -29.51 -33.10
CA GLN A 8 -8.54 -29.51 -33.09
C GLN A 8 -7.96 -28.40 -32.21
N ILE A 9 -8.69 -27.28 -32.03
CA ILE A 9 -8.25 -26.16 -31.19
C ILE A 9 -8.53 -26.43 -29.71
N ARG A 10 -9.55 -27.22 -29.35
CA ARG A 10 -9.90 -27.52 -27.94
C ARG A 10 -8.71 -27.91 -27.04
N PRO A 11 -7.78 -28.79 -27.45
CA PRO A 11 -6.60 -29.10 -26.65
C PRO A 11 -5.67 -27.91 -26.37
N ILE A 12 -5.69 -26.87 -27.22
CA ILE A 12 -4.96 -25.62 -26.99
C ILE A 12 -5.63 -24.84 -25.85
N TYR A 13 -6.96 -24.71 -25.88
CA TYR A 13 -7.71 -24.07 -24.79
C TYR A 13 -7.50 -24.80 -23.47
N ASP A 14 -7.67 -26.13 -23.44
CA ASP A 14 -7.45 -26.94 -22.23
C ASP A 14 -6.01 -26.77 -21.68
N ALA A 15 -5.01 -26.67 -22.57
CA ALA A 15 -3.62 -26.42 -22.16
C ALA A 15 -3.39 -25.00 -21.63
N LEU A 16 -4.07 -23.98 -22.18
CA LEU A 16 -4.00 -22.61 -21.69
C LEU A 16 -4.72 -22.46 -20.34
N ASP A 17 -5.87 -23.10 -20.17
CA ASP A 17 -6.69 -23.04 -18.95
C ASP A 17 -6.01 -23.76 -17.77
N THR A 18 -5.25 -24.83 -18.05
CA THR A 18 -4.45 -25.54 -17.05
C THR A 18 -3.06 -24.94 -16.83
N GLY A 19 -2.73 -23.80 -17.44
CA GLY A 19 -1.41 -23.15 -17.34
C GLY A 19 -0.27 -23.90 -18.04
N SER A 20 -0.56 -24.96 -18.80
CA SER A 20 0.38 -25.76 -19.57
C SER A 20 0.83 -25.06 -20.86
N ASN A 21 1.36 -23.84 -20.76
CA ASN A 21 1.67 -22.95 -21.88
C ASN A 21 2.64 -23.58 -22.91
N LYS A 22 3.63 -24.37 -22.45
CA LYS A 22 4.54 -25.08 -23.36
C LYS A 22 3.81 -26.07 -24.27
N SER A 23 2.86 -26.82 -23.71
CA SER A 23 2.00 -27.75 -24.46
C SER A 23 1.11 -27.01 -25.44
N ALA A 24 0.55 -25.86 -25.04
CA ALA A 24 -0.23 -24.99 -25.91
C ALA A 24 0.60 -24.50 -27.12
N ILE A 25 1.85 -24.07 -26.91
CA ILE A 25 2.78 -23.64 -27.98
C ILE A 25 3.03 -24.80 -28.97
N VAL A 26 3.30 -26.00 -28.46
CA VAL A 26 3.54 -27.19 -29.31
C VAL A 26 2.31 -27.53 -30.15
N ALA A 27 1.13 -27.52 -29.55
CA ALA A 27 -0.14 -27.76 -30.25
C ALA A 27 -0.42 -26.69 -31.32
N CYS A 28 -0.21 -25.41 -31.00
CA CYS A 28 -0.32 -24.31 -31.95
C CYS A 28 0.64 -24.49 -33.14
N ASN A 29 1.92 -24.80 -32.89
CA ASN A 29 2.92 -25.03 -33.94
C ASN A 29 2.50 -26.17 -34.89
N LYS A 30 1.90 -27.25 -34.36
CA LYS A 30 1.42 -28.37 -35.18
C LYS A 30 0.25 -27.97 -36.08
N LEU A 31 -0.68 -27.17 -35.58
CA LEU A 31 -1.85 -26.72 -36.36
C LEU A 31 -1.50 -25.60 -37.34
N LEU A 32 -0.61 -24.67 -36.98
CA LEU A 32 -0.15 -23.60 -37.86
C LEU A 32 0.57 -24.15 -39.11
N LYS A 33 1.22 -25.33 -39.03
CA LYS A 33 1.74 -26.03 -40.22
C LYS A 33 0.64 -26.40 -41.24
N LYS A 34 -0.58 -26.67 -40.76
CA LYS A 34 -1.73 -27.04 -41.61
C LYS A 34 -2.59 -25.82 -41.98
N HIS A 35 -2.65 -24.83 -41.09
CA HIS A 35 -3.47 -23.62 -41.20
C HIS A 35 -2.62 -22.36 -40.96
N PRO A 36 -1.67 -22.04 -41.86
CA PRO A 36 -0.67 -20.98 -41.63
C PRO A 36 -1.27 -19.57 -41.54
N ASN A 37 -2.45 -19.34 -42.14
CA ASN A 37 -3.12 -18.04 -42.15
C ASN A 37 -4.21 -17.89 -41.07
N SER A 38 -4.29 -18.81 -40.10
CA SER A 38 -5.28 -18.71 -39.02
C SER A 38 -4.85 -17.68 -37.97
N ASN A 39 -5.54 -16.54 -37.93
CA ASN A 39 -5.30 -15.49 -36.95
C ASN A 39 -5.54 -15.98 -35.51
N LEU A 40 -6.60 -16.77 -35.28
CA LEU A 40 -6.88 -17.35 -33.98
C LEU A 40 -5.71 -18.21 -33.46
N LEU A 41 -5.16 -19.12 -34.27
CA LEU A 41 -4.03 -19.95 -33.85
C LEU A 41 -2.77 -19.14 -33.55
N LYS A 42 -2.54 -18.04 -34.30
CA LYS A 42 -1.43 -17.11 -34.02
C LYS A 42 -1.64 -16.37 -32.70
N ALA A 43 -2.86 -15.88 -32.45
CA ALA A 43 -3.21 -15.21 -31.21
C ALA A 43 -3.10 -16.14 -29.98
N LEU A 44 -3.58 -17.38 -30.06
CA LEU A 44 -3.44 -18.37 -28.99
C LEU A 44 -1.97 -18.75 -28.72
N LYS A 45 -1.15 -18.84 -29.77
CA LYS A 45 0.29 -19.04 -29.63
C LYS A 45 0.95 -17.82 -28.96
N ALA A 46 0.62 -16.61 -29.39
CA ALA A 46 1.11 -15.38 -28.78
C ALA A 46 0.76 -15.32 -27.29
N LEU A 47 -0.48 -15.67 -26.92
CA LEU A 47 -0.91 -15.70 -25.51
C LEU A 47 -0.08 -16.67 -24.66
N ALA A 48 0.17 -17.88 -25.17
CA ALA A 48 1.02 -18.84 -24.50
C ALA A 48 2.47 -18.34 -24.36
N LEU A 49 2.98 -17.61 -25.36
CA LEU A 49 4.32 -17.01 -25.33
C LEU A 49 4.43 -15.90 -24.27
N VAL A 50 3.45 -14.99 -24.20
CA VAL A 50 3.36 -13.96 -23.14
C VAL A 50 3.41 -14.60 -21.76
N ARG A 51 2.58 -15.63 -21.52
CA ARG A 51 2.55 -16.35 -20.23
C ARG A 51 3.83 -17.12 -19.91
N THR A 52 4.72 -17.31 -20.89
CA THR A 52 6.06 -17.90 -20.70
C THR A 52 7.19 -16.88 -20.74
N GLN A 53 6.87 -15.58 -20.68
CA GLN A 53 7.83 -14.46 -20.72
C GLN A 53 8.69 -14.43 -22.01
N LYS A 54 8.17 -14.99 -23.11
CA LYS A 54 8.79 -14.92 -24.44
C LYS A 54 8.20 -13.75 -25.23
N VAL A 55 8.47 -12.54 -24.74
CA VAL A 55 7.82 -11.31 -25.20
C VAL A 55 8.12 -11.03 -26.68
N GLU A 56 9.37 -11.17 -27.10
CA GLU A 56 9.80 -10.84 -28.46
C GLU A 56 9.16 -11.76 -29.51
N GLU A 57 9.09 -13.08 -29.24
CA GLU A 57 8.39 -14.03 -30.11
C GLU A 57 6.88 -13.74 -30.18
N SER A 58 6.28 -13.30 -29.07
CA SER A 58 4.87 -12.94 -28.99
C SER A 58 4.56 -11.71 -29.84
N LEU A 59 5.40 -10.68 -29.79
CA LEU A 59 5.22 -9.42 -30.51
C LEU A 59 5.11 -9.63 -32.03
N VAL A 60 5.96 -10.50 -32.59
CA VAL A 60 5.92 -10.80 -34.04
C VAL A 60 4.55 -11.32 -34.46
N LEU A 61 3.99 -12.27 -33.71
CA LEU A 61 2.67 -12.85 -33.99
C LEU A 61 1.55 -11.84 -33.72
N CYS A 62 1.66 -11.08 -32.62
CA CYS A 62 0.72 -10.04 -32.23
C CYS A 62 0.54 -9.00 -33.35
N ASP A 63 1.64 -8.44 -33.87
CA ASP A 63 1.61 -7.44 -34.94
C ASP A 63 1.07 -8.01 -36.26
N GLU A 64 1.38 -9.28 -36.56
CA GLU A 64 0.85 -9.96 -37.74
C GLU A 64 -0.69 -10.07 -37.67
N VAL A 65 -1.22 -10.46 -36.51
CA VAL A 65 -2.68 -10.54 -36.30
C VAL A 65 -3.31 -9.15 -36.38
N LEU A 66 -2.76 -8.14 -35.70
CA LEU A 66 -3.27 -6.77 -35.74
C LEU A 66 -3.33 -6.21 -37.18
N GLY A 67 -2.28 -6.46 -37.98
CA GLY A 67 -2.21 -6.02 -39.37
C GLY A 67 -3.31 -6.60 -40.27
N SER A 68 -3.90 -7.73 -39.89
CA SER A 68 -5.01 -8.36 -40.62
C SER A 68 -6.38 -7.74 -40.31
N LYS A 69 -6.48 -6.86 -39.30
CA LYS A 69 -7.71 -6.21 -38.83
C LYS A 69 -8.85 -7.21 -38.57
N PRO A 70 -8.68 -8.14 -37.63
CA PRO A 70 -9.66 -9.20 -37.38
C PRO A 70 -11.02 -8.64 -36.95
N THR A 71 -12.09 -9.31 -37.36
CA THR A 71 -13.47 -9.00 -36.94
C THR A 71 -14.18 -10.17 -36.28
N ASP A 72 -13.54 -11.34 -36.18
CA ASP A 72 -14.11 -12.52 -35.55
C ASP A 72 -13.85 -12.51 -34.03
N ASP A 73 -14.91 -12.75 -33.26
CA ASP A 73 -14.91 -12.69 -31.79
C ASP A 73 -13.84 -13.59 -31.15
N SER A 74 -13.63 -14.80 -31.68
CA SER A 74 -12.62 -15.73 -31.14
C SER A 74 -11.19 -15.16 -31.22
N THR A 75 -10.81 -14.55 -32.34
CA THR A 75 -9.48 -13.96 -32.50
C THR A 75 -9.36 -12.69 -31.66
N LEU A 76 -10.39 -11.84 -31.66
CA LEU A 76 -10.42 -10.61 -30.87
C LEU A 76 -10.26 -10.89 -29.36
N ASN A 77 -10.98 -11.87 -28.82
CA ASN A 77 -10.87 -12.26 -27.41
C ASN A 77 -9.51 -12.87 -27.08
N ALA A 78 -8.92 -13.68 -27.97
CA ALA A 78 -7.55 -14.17 -27.76
C ALA A 78 -6.53 -13.01 -27.75
N MET A 79 -6.67 -12.07 -28.69
CA MET A 79 -5.81 -10.89 -28.77
C MET A 79 -6.00 -9.91 -27.62
N LEU A 80 -7.20 -9.78 -27.06
CA LEU A 80 -7.47 -9.01 -25.84
C LEU A 80 -6.52 -9.43 -24.71
N HIS A 81 -6.41 -10.75 -24.46
CA HIS A 81 -5.50 -11.27 -23.42
C HIS A 81 -4.02 -11.08 -23.77
N VAL A 82 -3.65 -11.20 -25.05
CA VAL A 82 -2.27 -10.95 -25.52
C VAL A 82 -1.88 -9.50 -25.27
N LEU A 83 -2.70 -8.56 -25.75
CA LEU A 83 -2.43 -7.12 -25.67
C LEU A 83 -2.40 -6.64 -24.22
N ARG A 84 -3.29 -7.17 -23.37
CA ARG A 84 -3.27 -6.91 -21.93
C ARG A 84 -1.96 -7.38 -21.29
N GLY A 85 -1.53 -8.61 -21.57
CA GLY A 85 -0.29 -9.15 -21.01
C GLY A 85 0.99 -8.48 -21.55
N LEU A 86 0.89 -7.77 -22.68
CA LEU A 86 1.97 -6.96 -23.25
C LEU A 86 1.87 -5.46 -22.87
N GLY A 87 0.84 -5.06 -22.10
CA GLY A 87 0.58 -3.65 -21.77
C GLY A 87 0.19 -2.77 -22.97
N ARG A 88 -0.21 -3.33 -24.12
CA ARG A 88 -0.56 -2.61 -25.36
C ARG A 88 -2.07 -2.30 -25.42
N HIS A 89 -2.57 -1.53 -24.45
CA HIS A 89 -3.99 -1.18 -24.34
C HIS A 89 -4.48 -0.28 -25.49
N ASN A 90 -3.66 0.62 -26.02
CA ASN A 90 -4.03 1.46 -27.17
C ASN A 90 -4.28 0.64 -28.44
N ASP A 91 -3.47 -0.40 -28.67
CA ASP A 91 -3.68 -1.32 -29.79
C ASP A 91 -4.95 -2.16 -29.59
N MET A 92 -5.26 -2.54 -28.35
CA MET A 92 -6.51 -3.23 -28.00
C MET A 92 -7.73 -2.35 -28.32
N VAL A 93 -7.70 -1.08 -27.92
CA VAL A 93 -8.75 -0.09 -28.25
C VAL A 93 -8.90 0.02 -29.77
N THR A 94 -7.79 0.24 -30.47
CA THR A 94 -7.78 0.41 -31.93
C THR A 94 -8.34 -0.84 -32.64
N MET A 95 -7.98 -2.04 -32.18
CA MET A 95 -8.46 -3.31 -32.72
C MET A 95 -9.98 -3.41 -32.65
N PHE A 96 -10.59 -3.17 -31.48
CA PHE A 96 -12.05 -3.26 -31.33
C PHE A 96 -12.79 -2.12 -32.04
N GLU A 97 -12.27 -0.89 -32.04
CA GLU A 97 -12.89 0.22 -32.75
C GLU A 97 -12.92 -0.01 -34.26
N GLU A 98 -11.83 -0.51 -34.85
CA GLU A 98 -11.80 -0.83 -36.29
C GLU A 98 -12.71 -2.02 -36.61
N ALA A 99 -12.81 -3.03 -35.75
CA ALA A 99 -13.75 -4.13 -35.91
C ALA A 99 -15.21 -3.65 -35.91
N TYR A 100 -15.59 -2.81 -34.94
CA TYR A 100 -16.93 -2.22 -34.88
C TYR A 100 -17.22 -1.30 -36.07
N LYS A 101 -16.23 -0.51 -36.51
CA LYS A 101 -16.35 0.34 -37.70
C LYS A 101 -16.61 -0.45 -38.97
N GLN A 102 -16.04 -1.65 -39.10
CA GLN A 102 -16.31 -2.55 -40.23
C GLN A 102 -17.70 -3.19 -40.16
N GLN A 103 -18.25 -3.38 -38.96
CA GLN A 103 -19.59 -3.96 -38.74
C GLN A 103 -20.43 -3.10 -37.78
N PRO A 104 -20.91 -1.90 -38.18
CA PRO A 104 -21.58 -0.96 -37.27
C PRO A 104 -22.90 -1.45 -36.68
N THR A 105 -23.53 -2.45 -37.31
CA THR A 105 -24.78 -3.07 -36.85
C THR A 105 -24.56 -4.20 -35.84
N ASN A 106 -23.31 -4.55 -35.54
CA ASN A 106 -22.97 -5.58 -34.56
C ASN A 106 -22.85 -4.96 -33.17
N GLU A 107 -23.85 -5.19 -32.33
CA GLU A 107 -23.95 -4.61 -30.98
C GLU A 107 -22.86 -5.14 -30.03
N ASP A 108 -22.46 -6.40 -30.16
CA ASP A 108 -21.41 -7.01 -29.36
C ASP A 108 -20.06 -6.34 -29.63
N LEU A 109 -19.72 -6.09 -30.91
CA LEU A 109 -18.50 -5.36 -31.27
C LEU A 109 -18.53 -3.91 -30.78
N GLY A 110 -19.69 -3.24 -30.83
CA GLY A 110 -19.84 -1.91 -30.25
C GLY A 110 -19.60 -1.91 -28.74
N THR A 111 -20.13 -2.91 -28.04
CA THR A 111 -19.95 -3.12 -26.61
C THR A 111 -18.49 -3.41 -26.25
N GLN A 112 -17.82 -4.27 -27.02
CA GLN A 112 -16.40 -4.56 -26.84
C GLN A 112 -15.52 -3.33 -27.11
N ALA A 113 -15.83 -2.51 -28.12
CA ALA A 113 -15.14 -1.25 -28.40
C ALA A 113 -15.33 -0.21 -27.28
N PHE A 114 -16.53 -0.12 -26.72
CA PHE A 114 -16.81 0.72 -25.55
C PHE A 114 -15.98 0.25 -24.35
N PHE A 115 -16.00 -1.04 -24.04
CA PHE A 115 -15.26 -1.59 -22.89
C PHE A 115 -13.75 -1.60 -23.05
N ALA A 116 -13.23 -1.71 -24.27
CA ALA A 116 -11.80 -1.50 -24.52
C ALA A 116 -11.38 -0.07 -24.11
N ASN A 117 -12.20 0.94 -24.44
CA ASN A 117 -11.95 2.31 -24.02
C ASN A 117 -12.11 2.51 -22.50
N VAL A 118 -13.08 1.84 -21.86
CA VAL A 118 -13.23 1.87 -20.39
C VAL A 118 -11.99 1.29 -19.70
N ARG A 119 -11.48 0.14 -20.14
CA ARG A 119 -10.26 -0.48 -19.58
C ARG A 119 -9.01 0.40 -19.75
N ALA A 120 -8.94 1.17 -20.82
CA ALA A 120 -7.85 2.12 -21.06
C ALA A 120 -8.07 3.50 -20.40
N SER A 121 -9.17 3.66 -19.64
CA SER A 121 -9.61 4.95 -19.08
C SER A 121 -9.67 6.07 -20.12
N ASN A 122 -10.07 5.74 -21.36
CA ASN A 122 -10.23 6.66 -22.48
C ASN A 122 -11.68 7.18 -22.53
N TRP A 123 -12.08 7.90 -21.49
CA TRP A 123 -13.47 8.29 -21.25
C TRP A 123 -14.11 9.09 -22.38
N LYS A 124 -13.34 9.97 -23.05
CA LYS A 124 -13.80 10.73 -24.22
C LYS A 124 -14.13 9.84 -25.42
N SER A 125 -13.31 8.82 -25.67
CA SER A 125 -13.55 7.88 -26.75
C SER A 125 -14.69 6.92 -26.39
N ALA A 126 -14.75 6.45 -25.15
CA ALA A 126 -15.89 5.68 -24.62
C ALA A 126 -17.22 6.44 -24.81
N GLN A 127 -17.25 7.73 -24.48
CA GLN A 127 -18.38 8.62 -24.73
C GLN A 127 -18.79 8.65 -26.22
N GLN A 128 -17.83 8.77 -27.13
CA GLN A 128 -18.10 8.80 -28.57
C GLN A 128 -18.66 7.47 -29.10
N VAL A 129 -18.12 6.34 -28.61
CA VAL A 129 -18.63 5.01 -28.95
C VAL A 129 -20.05 4.85 -28.43
N ALA A 130 -20.32 5.17 -27.15
CA ALA A 130 -21.66 5.10 -26.57
C ALA A 130 -22.66 6.02 -27.31
N THR A 131 -22.23 7.20 -27.76
CA THR A 131 -23.05 8.09 -28.60
C THR A 131 -23.42 7.43 -29.93
N LYS A 132 -22.49 6.75 -30.59
CA LYS A 132 -22.75 6.03 -31.85
C LYS A 132 -23.69 4.85 -31.61
N MET A 133 -23.47 4.09 -30.55
CA MET A 133 -24.33 2.96 -30.16
C MET A 133 -25.76 3.41 -29.89
N HIS A 134 -25.95 4.49 -29.10
CA HIS A 134 -27.29 5.02 -28.85
C HIS A 134 -27.98 5.47 -30.15
N LYS A 135 -27.26 6.13 -31.08
CA LYS A 135 -27.81 6.48 -32.40
C LYS A 135 -28.19 5.27 -33.25
N GLN A 136 -27.43 4.18 -33.15
CA GLN A 136 -27.63 2.99 -33.98
C GLN A 136 -28.73 2.07 -33.43
N PHE A 137 -28.75 1.84 -32.12
CA PHE A 137 -29.61 0.85 -31.46
C PHE A 137 -30.79 1.49 -30.71
N GLN A 138 -30.74 2.80 -30.44
CA GLN A 138 -31.83 3.57 -29.80
C GLN A 138 -32.23 3.07 -28.41
N GLU A 139 -31.30 2.44 -27.68
CA GLU A 139 -31.52 2.02 -26.30
C GLU A 139 -30.99 3.04 -25.30
N ASP A 140 -31.79 3.33 -24.25
CA ASP A 140 -31.45 4.31 -23.22
C ASP A 140 -30.18 3.91 -22.44
N ARG A 141 -29.87 2.61 -22.28
CA ARG A 141 -28.64 2.17 -21.58
C ARG A 141 -27.37 2.81 -22.16
N TYR A 142 -27.32 2.99 -23.49
CA TYR A 142 -26.18 3.60 -24.16
C TYR A 142 -26.13 5.12 -23.97
N LEU A 143 -27.28 5.77 -23.75
CA LEU A 143 -27.33 7.17 -23.34
C LEU A 143 -26.78 7.33 -21.92
N TYR A 144 -27.08 6.40 -21.01
CA TYR A 144 -26.52 6.42 -19.66
C TYR A 144 -25.02 6.09 -19.65
N TRP A 145 -24.56 5.12 -20.45
CA TRP A 145 -23.12 4.86 -20.65
C TRP A 145 -22.37 6.10 -21.15
N ASN A 146 -22.99 6.85 -22.06
CA ASN A 146 -22.48 8.14 -22.53
C ASN A 146 -22.40 9.14 -21.36
N ALA A 147 -23.50 9.34 -20.62
CA ALA A 147 -23.55 10.29 -19.51
C ALA A 147 -22.52 9.97 -18.40
N ILE A 148 -22.43 8.73 -17.94
CA ILE A 148 -21.43 8.35 -16.93
C ILE A 148 -20.00 8.49 -17.48
N SER A 149 -19.75 8.23 -18.77
CA SER A 149 -18.43 8.50 -19.38
C SER A 149 -18.10 9.99 -19.39
N VAL A 150 -19.09 10.88 -19.51
CA VAL A 150 -18.90 12.33 -19.37
C VAL A 150 -18.63 12.73 -17.92
N VAL A 151 -19.32 12.12 -16.96
CA VAL A 151 -19.05 12.32 -15.53
C VAL A 151 -17.65 11.85 -15.17
N LEU A 152 -17.21 10.69 -15.65
CA LEU A 152 -15.84 10.20 -15.44
C LEU A 152 -14.79 11.12 -16.09
N GLN A 153 -15.08 11.71 -17.25
CA GLN A 153 -14.23 12.79 -17.79
C GLN A 153 -14.18 13.99 -16.85
N ALA A 154 -15.30 14.41 -16.27
CA ALA A 154 -15.34 15.56 -15.36
C ALA A 154 -14.54 15.28 -14.07
N ASN A 155 -14.58 14.05 -13.58
CA ASN A 155 -13.90 13.59 -12.37
C ASN A 155 -12.41 13.31 -12.57
N ASP A 156 -11.97 13.10 -13.81
CA ASP A 156 -10.56 12.82 -14.11
C ASP A 156 -9.67 13.95 -13.55
N PRO A 157 -8.64 13.63 -12.74
CA PRO A 157 -7.75 14.63 -12.16
C PRO A 157 -7.11 15.54 -13.21
N THR A 158 -6.92 15.03 -14.43
CA THR A 158 -6.32 15.76 -15.55
C THR A 158 -7.28 16.74 -16.23
N THR A 159 -8.57 16.70 -15.92
CA THR A 159 -9.55 17.60 -16.53
C THR A 159 -9.48 19.01 -15.91
N PRO A 160 -9.27 20.06 -16.73
CA PRO A 160 -9.23 21.44 -16.26
C PRO A 160 -10.50 21.87 -15.53
N PRO A 161 -10.42 22.66 -14.43
CA PRO A 161 -11.60 23.03 -13.63
C PRO A 161 -12.74 23.69 -14.42
N ASN A 162 -12.41 24.55 -15.40
CA ASN A 162 -13.39 25.21 -16.27
C ASN A 162 -14.13 24.21 -17.18
N MET A 163 -13.50 23.09 -17.54
CA MET A 163 -14.09 22.06 -18.38
C MET A 163 -15.00 21.12 -17.58
N ARG A 164 -14.71 20.88 -16.29
CA ARG A 164 -15.52 20.00 -15.42
C ARG A 164 -16.99 20.43 -15.39
N GLN A 165 -17.25 21.71 -15.13
CA GLN A 165 -18.60 22.27 -15.12
C GLN A 165 -19.31 22.14 -16.48
N LEU A 166 -18.59 22.30 -17.60
CA LEU A 166 -19.16 22.11 -18.94
C LEU A 166 -19.52 20.64 -19.21
N LEU A 167 -18.70 19.71 -18.73
CA LEU A 167 -18.94 18.28 -18.86
C LEU A 167 -20.16 17.84 -18.05
N TYR A 168 -20.32 18.28 -16.80
CA TYR A 168 -21.54 17.99 -16.04
C TYR A 168 -22.79 18.57 -16.71
N LYS A 169 -22.73 19.80 -17.27
CA LYS A 169 -23.85 20.37 -18.05
C LYS A 169 -24.17 19.55 -19.29
N LEU A 170 -23.15 18.97 -19.93
CA LEU A 170 -23.35 18.04 -21.04
C LEU A 170 -24.00 16.74 -20.56
N ALA A 171 -23.53 16.14 -19.47
CA ALA A 171 -24.10 14.93 -18.88
C ALA A 171 -25.57 15.13 -18.52
N HIS A 172 -25.89 16.25 -17.86
CA HIS A 172 -27.27 16.63 -17.57
C HIS A 172 -28.13 16.67 -18.84
N ARG A 173 -27.74 17.48 -19.83
CA ARG A 173 -28.48 17.61 -21.10
C ARG A 173 -28.68 16.29 -21.83
N LEU A 174 -27.69 15.39 -21.79
CA LEU A 174 -27.82 14.05 -22.36
C LEU A 174 -28.93 13.29 -21.67
N LEU A 175 -28.92 13.24 -20.33
CA LEU A 175 -29.92 12.53 -19.57
C LEU A 175 -31.33 13.16 -19.64
N SER A 176 -31.44 14.48 -19.82
CA SER A 176 -32.74 15.15 -20.05
C SER A 176 -33.41 14.71 -21.37
N SER A 177 -32.64 14.11 -22.30
CA SER A 177 -33.19 13.57 -23.56
C SER A 177 -33.67 12.11 -23.45
N SER A 178 -33.44 11.47 -22.29
CA SER A 178 -33.88 10.10 -22.00
C SER A 178 -35.40 9.99 -22.04
N SER A 179 -35.91 8.89 -22.60
CA SER A 179 -37.34 8.59 -22.59
C SER A 179 -37.80 8.00 -21.25
N ALA A 180 -36.90 7.31 -20.54
CA ALA A 180 -37.15 6.73 -19.22
C ALA A 180 -37.06 7.77 -18.10
N THR A 181 -38.00 7.72 -17.15
CA THR A 181 -37.94 8.50 -15.91
C THR A 181 -36.75 8.05 -15.04
N PRO A 182 -36.01 8.98 -14.40
CA PRO A 182 -34.93 8.64 -13.48
C PRO A 182 -35.41 7.78 -12.30
N LEU A 183 -36.67 7.94 -11.89
CA LEU A 183 -37.28 7.26 -10.74
C LEU A 183 -37.56 5.75 -10.97
N SER A 184 -37.40 5.24 -12.20
CA SER A 184 -37.67 3.83 -12.50
C SER A 184 -36.53 2.89 -12.09
N HIS A 185 -35.33 3.43 -11.86
CA HIS A 185 -34.14 2.64 -11.55
C HIS A 185 -33.24 3.38 -10.56
N THR A 186 -32.94 2.74 -9.43
CA THR A 186 -32.18 3.35 -8.32
C THR A 186 -30.84 3.96 -8.74
N ASP A 187 -30.02 3.25 -9.53
CA ASP A 187 -28.73 3.79 -9.96
C ASP A 187 -28.87 4.92 -11.00
N ARG A 188 -29.96 4.93 -11.79
CA ARG A 188 -30.22 6.05 -12.71
C ARG A 188 -30.61 7.27 -11.89
N PHE A 189 -31.50 7.12 -10.92
CA PHE A 189 -31.83 8.15 -9.94
C PHE A 189 -30.57 8.71 -9.24
N TYR A 190 -29.69 7.83 -8.75
CA TYR A 190 -28.40 8.24 -8.17
C TYR A 190 -27.56 9.09 -9.11
N LEU A 191 -27.39 8.67 -10.37
CA LEU A 191 -26.58 9.39 -11.36
C LEU A 191 -27.16 10.79 -11.67
N HIS A 192 -28.49 10.91 -11.75
CA HIS A 192 -29.13 12.22 -11.92
C HIS A 192 -28.87 13.12 -10.71
N LEU A 193 -29.07 12.61 -9.49
CA LEU A 193 -28.82 13.37 -8.27
C LEU A 193 -27.36 13.80 -8.12
N SER A 194 -26.39 12.96 -8.52
CA SER A 194 -24.97 13.30 -8.40
C SER A 194 -24.60 14.42 -9.37
N ILE A 195 -25.13 14.39 -10.60
CA ILE A 195 -24.96 15.48 -11.57
C ILE A 195 -25.60 16.77 -11.07
N PHE A 196 -26.80 16.71 -10.50
CA PHE A 196 -27.47 17.90 -9.95
C PHE A 196 -26.71 18.52 -8.78
N LYS A 197 -26.17 17.69 -7.87
CA LYS A 197 -25.31 18.13 -6.78
C LYS A 197 -24.10 18.91 -7.31
N GLU A 198 -23.36 18.35 -8.27
CA GLU A 198 -22.16 18.98 -8.83
C GLU A 198 -22.43 20.26 -9.64
N LEU A 199 -23.63 20.38 -10.21
CA LEU A 199 -24.08 21.59 -10.91
C LEU A 199 -24.74 22.62 -9.98
N GLY A 200 -24.97 22.30 -8.71
CA GLY A 200 -25.74 23.14 -7.79
C GLY A 200 -27.20 23.30 -8.19
N LEU A 201 -27.77 22.38 -8.97
CA LEU A 201 -29.17 22.38 -9.42
C LEU A 201 -30.07 21.79 -8.33
N VAL A 202 -30.08 22.45 -7.17
CA VAL A 202 -30.76 21.94 -5.96
C VAL A 202 -32.27 21.81 -6.13
N ASP A 203 -32.91 22.66 -6.94
CA ASP A 203 -34.35 22.61 -7.22
C ASP A 203 -34.72 21.39 -8.08
N GLU A 204 -33.88 21.03 -9.05
CA GLU A 204 -34.10 19.84 -9.87
C GLU A 204 -33.88 18.55 -9.05
N ALA A 205 -32.88 18.55 -8.17
CA ALA A 205 -32.69 17.47 -7.21
C ALA A 205 -33.90 17.34 -6.27
N ALA A 206 -34.42 18.45 -5.75
CA ALA A 206 -35.62 18.47 -4.91
C ALA A 206 -36.84 17.90 -5.65
N ALA A 207 -37.02 18.24 -6.93
CA ALA A 207 -38.12 17.73 -7.74
C ALA A 207 -38.12 16.19 -7.89
N LEU A 208 -36.95 15.53 -7.76
CA LEU A 208 -36.86 14.07 -7.70
C LEU A 208 -37.01 13.54 -6.28
N LEU A 209 -36.32 14.15 -5.32
CA LEU A 209 -36.26 13.72 -3.92
C LEU A 209 -37.59 13.84 -3.18
N ASP A 210 -38.36 14.89 -3.46
CA ASP A 210 -39.57 15.25 -2.71
C ASP A 210 -40.81 14.44 -3.19
N THR A 211 -40.63 13.55 -4.18
CA THR A 211 -41.65 12.59 -4.63
C THR A 211 -41.73 11.36 -3.72
N GLU A 212 -42.89 10.70 -3.64
CA GLU A 212 -43.06 9.47 -2.86
C GLU A 212 -42.08 8.36 -3.30
N VAL A 213 -41.86 8.23 -4.62
CA VAL A 213 -40.93 7.25 -5.18
C VAL A 213 -39.48 7.60 -4.83
N GLY A 214 -39.08 8.87 -4.94
CA GLY A 214 -37.74 9.32 -4.59
C GLY A 214 -37.43 9.09 -3.10
N GLN A 215 -38.38 9.42 -2.23
CA GLN A 215 -38.28 9.13 -0.79
C GLN A 215 -38.14 7.63 -0.51
N LEU A 216 -38.90 6.78 -1.20
CA LEU A 216 -38.80 5.33 -1.07
C LEU A 216 -37.42 4.83 -1.50
N ILE A 217 -36.89 5.29 -2.63
CA ILE A 217 -35.56 4.92 -3.13
C ILE A 217 -34.48 5.28 -2.09
N CYS A 218 -34.48 6.52 -1.60
CA CYS A 218 -33.52 6.95 -0.58
C CYS A 218 -33.67 6.16 0.73
N SER A 219 -34.89 5.76 1.12
CA SER A 219 -35.08 4.92 2.32
C SER A 219 -34.54 3.50 2.16
N ALA A 220 -34.50 2.98 0.93
CA ALA A 220 -34.10 1.60 0.64
C ALA A 220 -32.64 1.47 0.13
N ASN A 221 -31.96 2.58 -0.17
CA ASN A 221 -30.60 2.58 -0.72
C ASN A 221 -29.70 3.60 -0.01
N LEU A 222 -28.61 3.10 0.61
CA LEU A 222 -27.71 3.92 1.43
C LEU A 222 -27.04 5.05 0.64
N SER A 223 -26.46 4.75 -0.53
CA SER A 223 -25.79 5.75 -1.37
C SER A 223 -26.72 6.89 -1.80
N CYS A 224 -27.99 6.57 -2.12
CA CYS A 224 -29.00 7.57 -2.42
C CYS A 224 -29.41 8.38 -1.18
N ASN A 225 -29.46 7.75 0.01
CA ASN A 225 -29.77 8.45 1.26
C ASN A 225 -28.65 9.42 1.66
N GLU A 226 -27.39 9.02 1.52
CA GLU A 226 -26.22 9.87 1.77
C GLU A 226 -26.23 11.08 0.84
N LEU A 227 -26.41 10.85 -0.45
CA LEU A 227 -26.48 11.92 -1.45
C LEU A 227 -27.65 12.87 -1.18
N ARG A 228 -28.80 12.34 -0.74
CA ARG A 228 -29.95 13.15 -0.29
C ARG A 228 -29.58 14.04 0.90
N ARG A 229 -28.89 13.53 1.92
CA ARG A 229 -28.45 14.36 3.08
C ARG A 229 -27.53 15.48 2.65
N ASP A 230 -26.58 15.20 1.76
CA ASP A 230 -25.70 16.21 1.17
C ASP A 230 -26.50 17.30 0.43
N ILE A 231 -27.50 16.90 -0.35
CA ILE A 231 -28.37 17.84 -1.07
C ILE A 231 -29.21 18.68 -0.09
N MET A 232 -29.73 18.11 1.00
CA MET A 232 -30.44 18.88 2.03
C MET A 232 -29.53 19.93 2.68
N ARG A 233 -28.26 19.57 2.96
CA ARG A 233 -27.25 20.52 3.46
C ARG A 233 -27.03 21.67 2.46
N LEU A 234 -26.89 21.36 1.17
CA LEU A 234 -26.72 22.38 0.12
C LEU A 234 -27.96 23.26 -0.07
N ARG A 235 -29.17 22.74 0.18
CA ARG A 235 -30.42 23.50 0.20
C ARG A 235 -30.56 24.41 1.42
N GLY A 236 -29.68 24.28 2.42
CA GLY A 236 -29.80 24.98 3.70
C GLY A 236 -30.90 24.42 4.59
N LEU A 237 -31.39 23.20 4.33
CA LEU A 237 -32.53 22.59 5.02
C LEU A 237 -32.11 21.63 6.13
N LEU A 238 -31.06 21.99 6.88
CA LEU A 238 -30.58 21.16 7.99
C LEU A 238 -31.61 21.06 9.11
N LYS A 239 -32.42 22.09 9.32
CA LYS A 239 -33.48 22.09 10.31
C LYS A 239 -34.55 21.05 9.97
N GLU A 240 -35.07 21.09 8.74
CA GLU A 240 -36.07 20.16 8.24
C GLU A 240 -35.54 18.73 8.22
N GLU A 241 -34.25 18.56 7.91
CA GLU A 241 -33.59 17.27 7.99
C GLU A 241 -33.49 16.76 9.44
N GLY A 242 -33.18 17.64 10.39
CA GLY A 242 -33.19 17.32 11.82
C GLY A 242 -34.58 16.93 12.31
N GLU A 243 -35.63 17.65 11.92
CA GLU A 243 -37.03 17.33 12.24
C GLU A 243 -37.46 15.99 11.62
N ARG A 244 -37.01 15.70 10.39
CA ARG A 244 -37.24 14.40 9.75
C ARG A 244 -36.54 13.28 10.53
N ALA A 245 -35.28 13.48 10.90
CA ALA A 245 -34.52 12.51 11.66
C ALA A 245 -35.15 12.27 13.04
N GLU A 246 -35.62 13.33 13.73
CA GLU A 246 -36.37 13.21 14.98
C GLU A 246 -37.55 12.26 14.82
N ARG A 247 -38.41 12.46 13.81
CA ARG A 247 -39.56 11.59 13.54
C ARG A 247 -39.14 10.15 13.27
N LEU A 248 -38.05 9.91 12.54
CA LEU A 248 -37.57 8.54 12.30
C LEU A 248 -37.12 7.88 13.61
N ILE A 249 -36.37 8.60 14.45
CA ILE A 249 -35.89 8.10 15.73
C ILE A 249 -37.07 7.83 16.68
N THR A 250 -38.04 8.74 16.78
CA THR A 250 -39.12 8.67 17.77
C THR A 250 -40.31 7.81 17.33
N GLU A 251 -40.73 7.91 16.06
CA GLU A 251 -41.96 7.28 15.56
C GLU A 251 -41.69 5.93 14.88
N LYS A 252 -40.53 5.77 14.23
CA LYS A 252 -40.17 4.55 13.50
C LYS A 252 -39.12 3.69 14.20
N ASP A 253 -38.66 4.12 15.37
CA ASP A 253 -37.60 3.46 16.11
C ASP A 253 -36.31 3.25 15.29
N ASP A 254 -35.98 4.22 14.41
CA ASP A 254 -34.72 4.20 13.67
C ASP A 254 -33.55 4.47 14.62
N ARG A 255 -32.55 3.59 14.60
CA ARG A 255 -31.34 3.66 15.42
C ARG A 255 -30.07 3.84 14.61
N ASN A 256 -30.20 4.20 13.34
CA ASN A 256 -29.05 4.56 12.52
C ASN A 256 -28.38 5.83 13.06
N TRP A 257 -27.09 5.73 13.41
CA TRP A 257 -26.32 6.85 13.95
C TRP A 257 -26.36 8.11 13.07
N LEU A 258 -26.46 7.96 11.75
CA LEU A 258 -26.56 9.09 10.83
C LEU A 258 -27.85 9.92 10.99
N GLU A 259 -28.94 9.32 11.48
CA GLU A 259 -30.15 10.07 11.83
C GLU A 259 -29.94 10.87 13.12
N PHE A 260 -29.23 10.32 14.12
CA PHE A 260 -28.85 11.09 15.32
C PHE A 260 -27.94 12.26 14.96
N ILE A 261 -26.95 12.05 14.08
CA ILE A 261 -26.11 13.15 13.57
C ILE A 261 -26.96 14.20 12.84
N SER A 262 -27.94 13.78 12.03
CA SER A 262 -28.83 14.72 11.32
C SER A 262 -29.71 15.53 12.28
N LEU A 263 -30.23 14.91 13.34
CA LEU A 263 -30.93 15.60 14.42
C LEU A 263 -30.03 16.66 15.06
N LEU A 264 -28.81 16.29 15.45
CA LEU A 264 -27.84 17.19 16.07
C LEU A 264 -27.43 18.33 15.12
N ASP A 265 -27.17 18.04 13.84
CA ASP A 265 -26.87 19.05 12.83
C ASP A 265 -28.03 20.05 12.68
N GLY A 266 -29.27 19.57 12.74
CA GLY A 266 -30.48 20.40 12.80
C GLY A 266 -30.54 21.28 14.06
N THR A 267 -30.24 20.72 15.24
CA THR A 267 -30.20 21.44 16.52
C THR A 267 -29.24 22.63 16.48
N PHE A 268 -28.04 22.44 15.91
CA PHE A 268 -27.00 23.48 15.84
C PHE A 268 -27.06 24.34 14.57
N SER A 269 -28.00 24.09 13.65
CA SER A 269 -28.11 24.82 12.38
C SER A 269 -28.31 26.33 12.54
N TYR A 270 -28.91 26.78 13.64
CA TYR A 270 -29.10 28.20 13.99
C TYR A 270 -27.78 28.98 14.10
N LEU A 271 -26.67 28.31 14.41
CA LEU A 271 -25.37 28.94 14.62
C LEU A 271 -24.59 29.20 13.31
N GLN A 272 -25.15 28.89 12.14
CA GLN A 272 -24.51 29.18 10.86
C GLN A 272 -24.32 30.69 10.61
N THR A 273 -25.19 31.54 11.16
CA THR A 273 -25.05 33.01 11.17
C THR A 273 -25.25 33.53 12.59
N PRO A 274 -24.18 33.55 13.41
CA PRO A 274 -24.31 33.80 14.84
C PRO A 274 -24.70 35.24 15.15
N SER A 275 -25.76 35.37 15.93
CA SER A 275 -26.32 36.57 16.55
C SER A 275 -26.88 36.20 17.93
N GLU A 276 -27.10 37.17 18.81
CA GLU A 276 -27.69 36.93 20.14
C GLU A 276 -29.03 36.17 20.04
N ASP A 277 -29.89 36.56 19.09
CA ASP A 277 -31.18 35.89 18.85
C ASP A 277 -31.01 34.42 18.42
N THR A 278 -30.05 34.13 17.54
CA THR A 278 -29.80 32.74 17.09
C THR A 278 -29.16 31.86 18.16
N GLN A 279 -28.41 32.45 19.10
CA GLN A 279 -27.87 31.71 20.25
C GLN A 279 -28.98 31.32 21.21
N ASP A 280 -29.91 32.24 21.52
CA ASP A 280 -31.08 31.95 22.35
C ASP A 280 -31.96 30.87 21.73
N GLU A 281 -32.23 30.95 20.42
CA GLU A 281 -32.97 29.92 19.70
C GLU A 281 -32.24 28.56 19.70
N CYS A 282 -30.93 28.53 19.47
CA CYS A 282 -30.14 27.31 19.55
C CYS A 282 -30.21 26.70 20.96
N SER A 283 -30.09 27.51 22.02
CA SER A 283 -30.21 27.05 23.40
C SER A 283 -31.56 26.40 23.69
N LYS A 284 -32.67 26.97 23.19
CA LYS A 284 -34.01 26.35 23.30
C LYS A 284 -34.06 24.99 22.60
N HIS A 285 -33.48 24.88 21.40
CA HIS A 285 -33.46 23.63 20.65
C HIS A 285 -32.56 22.58 21.29
N ILE A 286 -31.43 22.97 21.89
CA ILE A 286 -30.59 22.04 22.68
C ILE A 286 -31.42 21.41 23.79
N VAL A 287 -32.24 22.20 24.52
CA VAL A 287 -33.12 21.67 25.58
C VAL A 287 -34.15 20.69 25.01
N HIS A 288 -34.82 21.03 23.91
CA HIS A 288 -35.76 20.12 23.25
C HIS A 288 -35.10 18.81 22.80
N THR A 289 -33.99 18.90 22.06
CA THR A 289 -33.24 17.73 21.59
C THR A 289 -32.76 16.88 22.77
N GLN A 290 -32.31 17.51 23.85
CA GLN A 290 -31.95 16.81 25.07
C GLN A 290 -33.13 16.00 25.64
N GLU A 291 -34.31 16.59 25.76
CA GLU A 291 -35.51 15.89 26.26
C GLU A 291 -35.89 14.70 25.37
N VAL A 292 -35.83 14.87 24.05
CA VAL A 292 -36.07 13.80 23.09
C VAL A 292 -35.07 12.67 23.29
N LEU A 293 -33.77 12.97 23.29
CA LEU A 293 -32.71 11.98 23.40
C LEU A 293 -32.74 11.27 24.76
N THR A 294 -33.07 11.96 25.85
CA THR A 294 -33.27 11.35 27.17
C THR A 294 -34.39 10.33 27.14
N LYS A 295 -35.55 10.64 26.55
CA LYS A 295 -36.66 9.68 26.40
C LYS A 295 -36.26 8.47 25.58
N ILE A 296 -35.47 8.66 24.52
CA ILE A 296 -34.97 7.56 23.68
C ILE A 296 -33.99 6.68 24.48
N ALA A 297 -33.02 7.28 25.16
CA ALA A 297 -32.06 6.57 26.00
C ALA A 297 -32.76 5.76 27.11
N GLU A 298 -33.78 6.33 27.77
CA GLU A 298 -34.58 5.65 28.78
C GLU A 298 -35.43 4.51 28.19
N LYS A 299 -36.06 4.74 27.04
CA LYS A 299 -36.88 3.74 26.33
C LYS A 299 -36.05 2.52 25.94
N ASP A 300 -34.87 2.75 25.37
CA ASP A 300 -34.02 1.67 24.85
C ASP A 300 -33.20 1.01 25.97
N GLY A 301 -32.84 1.78 27.00
CA GLY A 301 -32.00 1.34 28.11
C GLY A 301 -30.69 0.74 27.60
N LYS A 302 -30.38 -0.48 28.05
CA LYS A 302 -29.14 -1.19 27.67
C LYS A 302 -29.22 -1.91 26.32
N LYS A 303 -30.36 -1.87 25.63
CA LYS A 303 -30.55 -2.58 24.36
C LYS A 303 -29.94 -1.83 23.18
N ASP A 304 -29.89 -0.50 23.25
CA ASP A 304 -29.33 0.35 22.21
C ASP A 304 -28.54 1.51 22.84
N ARG A 305 -27.33 1.75 22.32
CA ARG A 305 -26.42 2.78 22.84
C ARG A 305 -26.59 4.14 22.18
N SER A 306 -27.32 4.24 21.07
CA SER A 306 -27.35 5.42 20.21
C SER A 306 -27.92 6.64 20.92
N GLY A 307 -29.01 6.50 21.67
CA GLY A 307 -29.57 7.60 22.47
C GLY A 307 -28.60 8.12 23.54
N HIS A 308 -27.86 7.22 24.19
CA HIS A 308 -26.87 7.59 25.21
C HIS A 308 -25.66 8.29 24.59
N LEU A 309 -25.16 7.80 23.45
CA LEU A 309 -24.07 8.45 22.71
C LEU A 309 -24.49 9.81 22.15
N ALA A 310 -25.73 9.94 21.67
CA ALA A 310 -26.25 11.20 21.17
C ALA A 310 -26.34 12.28 22.27
N LEU A 311 -26.65 11.90 23.51
CA LEU A 311 -26.61 12.82 24.65
C LEU A 311 -25.18 13.30 24.93
N LEU A 312 -24.19 12.41 24.86
CA LEU A 312 -22.76 12.78 25.00
C LEU A 312 -22.33 13.75 23.89
N GLU A 313 -22.65 13.43 22.65
CA GLU A 313 -22.32 14.27 21.49
C GLU A 313 -23.03 15.64 21.54
N LEU A 314 -24.30 15.68 21.94
CA LEU A 314 -25.05 16.93 22.14
C LEU A 314 -24.34 17.83 23.16
N GLU A 315 -23.96 17.28 24.32
CA GLU A 315 -23.28 18.03 25.38
C GLU A 315 -21.88 18.47 24.95
N LEU A 316 -21.13 17.61 24.24
CA LEU A 316 -19.81 17.96 23.71
C LEU A 316 -19.91 19.16 22.74
N ARG A 317 -20.87 19.13 21.81
CA ARG A 317 -21.12 20.25 20.88
C ARG A 317 -21.59 21.50 21.61
N ALA A 318 -22.48 21.37 22.60
CA ALA A 318 -22.95 22.50 23.41
C ALA A 318 -21.79 23.19 24.15
N ARG A 319 -20.88 22.43 24.76
CA ARG A 319 -19.66 22.97 25.39
C ARG A 319 -18.77 23.69 24.39
N LYS A 320 -18.53 23.07 23.22
CA LYS A 320 -17.71 23.66 22.15
C LYS A 320 -18.25 25.01 21.68
N HIS A 321 -19.56 25.19 21.69
CA HIS A 321 -20.22 26.45 21.33
C HIS A 321 -20.46 27.40 22.52
N GLY A 322 -20.05 27.05 23.74
CA GLY A 322 -20.27 27.87 24.93
C GLY A 322 -21.74 27.95 25.38
N LEU A 323 -22.57 26.99 24.97
CA LEU A 323 -24.02 26.93 25.25
C LEU A 323 -24.39 25.86 26.30
N SER A 324 -23.41 25.15 26.87
CA SER A 324 -23.67 24.23 27.98
C SER A 324 -24.07 25.01 29.23
N THR A 325 -25.16 24.58 29.87
CA THR A 325 -25.68 25.21 31.09
C THR A 325 -25.16 24.55 32.38
N ASP A 326 -24.51 23.38 32.27
CA ASP A 326 -24.02 22.60 33.40
C ASP A 326 -22.63 22.04 33.10
N ALA A 327 -21.63 22.62 33.76
CA ALA A 327 -20.23 22.24 33.62
C ALA A 327 -19.93 20.80 34.07
N SER A 328 -20.82 20.12 34.80
CA SER A 328 -20.65 18.72 35.24
C SER A 328 -21.37 17.69 34.38
N ARG A 329 -22.19 18.15 33.41
CA ARG A 329 -23.11 17.30 32.65
C ARG A 329 -22.42 16.25 31.80
N LEU A 330 -21.32 16.59 31.12
CA LEU A 330 -20.58 15.66 30.27
C LEU A 330 -20.07 14.48 31.09
N ILE A 331 -19.40 14.76 32.21
CA ILE A 331 -18.90 13.73 33.13
C ILE A 331 -20.03 12.87 33.68
N THR A 332 -21.16 13.48 34.02
CA THR A 332 -22.35 12.75 34.48
C THR A 332 -22.85 11.77 33.41
N LEU A 333 -22.96 12.22 32.15
CA LEU A 333 -23.37 11.38 31.03
C LEU A 333 -22.34 10.26 30.74
N MET A 334 -21.04 10.55 30.85
CA MET A 334 -19.98 9.55 30.65
C MET A 334 -20.06 8.44 31.72
N ARG A 335 -20.29 8.80 32.98
CA ARG A 335 -20.49 7.87 34.08
C ARG A 335 -21.73 6.99 33.85
N GLN A 336 -22.85 7.61 33.48
CA GLN A 336 -24.09 6.89 33.14
C GLN A 336 -23.88 5.92 31.97
N TYR A 337 -23.15 6.35 30.94
CA TYR A 337 -22.79 5.49 29.81
C TYR A 337 -21.97 4.29 30.27
N PHE A 338 -20.93 4.53 31.07
CA PHE A 338 -20.09 3.46 31.63
C PHE A 338 -20.90 2.52 32.53
N ASP A 339 -21.83 3.00 33.33
CA ASP A 339 -22.71 2.16 34.15
C ASP A 339 -23.64 1.27 33.33
N ASN A 340 -24.05 1.74 32.15
CA ASN A 340 -24.93 0.99 31.26
C ASN A 340 -24.19 0.01 30.36
N PHE A 341 -23.05 0.43 29.79
CA PHE A 341 -22.34 -0.28 28.72
C PHE A 341 -20.90 -0.65 29.07
N GLY A 342 -20.41 -0.36 30.27
CA GLY A 342 -19.04 -0.66 30.70
C GLY A 342 -18.69 -2.15 30.59
N ASP A 343 -19.67 -3.05 30.70
CA ASP A 343 -19.50 -4.49 30.50
C ASP A 343 -19.44 -4.92 29.02
N LYS A 344 -19.40 -3.98 28.06
CA LYS A 344 -19.30 -4.23 26.61
C LYS A 344 -17.94 -3.81 26.07
N ALA A 345 -17.36 -4.62 25.18
CA ALA A 345 -16.03 -4.36 24.59
C ALA A 345 -15.93 -3.01 23.85
N CYS A 346 -17.04 -2.51 23.32
CA CYS A 346 -17.07 -1.22 22.62
C CYS A 346 -16.99 0.01 23.54
N CYS A 347 -17.17 -0.13 24.86
CA CYS A 347 -17.28 1.01 25.77
C CYS A 347 -16.06 1.95 25.71
N PHE A 348 -14.84 1.40 25.61
CA PHE A 348 -13.63 2.20 25.45
C PHE A 348 -13.68 3.05 24.19
N GLU A 349 -13.90 2.45 23.01
CA GLU A 349 -13.93 3.20 21.73
C GLU A 349 -15.09 4.19 21.67
N ASP A 350 -16.23 3.85 22.28
CA ASP A 350 -17.39 4.72 22.38
C ASP A 350 -17.12 5.96 23.26
N LEU A 351 -16.39 5.81 24.37
CA LEU A 351 -16.07 6.92 25.29
C LEU A 351 -14.82 7.72 24.91
N LYS A 352 -13.92 7.13 24.12
CA LYS A 352 -12.64 7.72 23.70
C LYS A 352 -12.75 9.15 23.11
N PRO A 353 -13.78 9.50 22.30
CA PRO A 353 -13.94 10.87 21.81
C PRO A 353 -14.24 11.91 22.89
N TYR A 354 -14.74 11.49 24.06
CA TYR A 354 -15.27 12.37 25.11
C TYR A 354 -14.35 12.54 26.32
N ILE A 355 -13.17 11.88 26.32
CA ILE A 355 -12.25 11.88 27.47
C ILE A 355 -11.14 12.92 27.39
N PHE A 356 -11.22 13.87 26.46
CA PHE A 356 -10.37 15.08 26.42
C PHE A 356 -10.84 16.07 27.50
N LEU A 357 -10.59 15.69 28.76
CA LEU A 357 -11.02 16.41 29.95
C LEU A 357 -9.84 17.18 30.54
N GLU A 358 -10.11 18.32 31.16
CA GLU A 358 -9.11 19.16 31.83
C GLU A 358 -9.56 19.49 33.26
N GLY A 359 -8.58 19.76 34.14
CA GLY A 359 -8.85 20.26 35.49
C GLY A 359 -9.70 19.31 36.34
N GLU A 360 -10.79 19.83 36.91
CA GLU A 360 -11.68 19.11 37.82
C GLU A 360 -12.42 17.95 37.14
N ASP A 361 -12.78 18.10 35.87
CA ASP A 361 -13.46 17.05 35.08
C ASP A 361 -12.56 15.81 34.93
N GLN A 362 -11.27 16.01 34.65
CA GLN A 362 -10.30 14.92 34.54
C GLN A 362 -10.14 14.18 35.88
N GLN A 363 -9.94 14.92 36.99
CA GLN A 363 -9.80 14.32 38.32
C GLN A 363 -11.05 13.51 38.71
N THR A 364 -12.23 14.09 38.46
CA THR A 364 -13.53 13.48 38.75
C THR A 364 -13.77 12.20 37.95
N TRP A 365 -13.29 12.17 36.70
CA TRP A 365 -13.36 10.99 35.85
C TRP A 365 -12.37 9.91 36.29
N THR A 366 -11.12 10.27 36.56
CA THR A 366 -10.09 9.34 37.06
C THR A 366 -10.54 8.66 38.34
N SER A 367 -10.99 9.41 39.36
CA SER A 367 -11.46 8.82 40.62
C SER A 367 -12.66 7.88 40.42
N PHE A 368 -13.58 8.20 39.51
CA PHE A 368 -14.69 7.29 39.19
C PHE A 368 -14.21 5.95 38.60
N LEU A 369 -13.21 5.98 37.73
CA LEU A 369 -12.66 4.77 37.13
C LEU A 369 -11.82 3.95 38.10
N GLU A 370 -11.10 4.60 39.03
CA GLU A 370 -10.37 3.94 40.11
C GLU A 370 -11.30 3.22 41.10
N ASP A 371 -12.51 3.74 41.32
CA ASP A 371 -13.53 3.14 42.17
C ASP A 371 -14.25 1.92 41.53
N VAL A 372 -13.98 1.62 40.26
CA VAL A 372 -14.57 0.45 39.59
C VAL A 372 -14.06 -0.84 40.22
N ASN A 373 -14.99 -1.69 40.69
CA ASN A 373 -14.67 -2.97 41.33
C ASN A 373 -13.80 -3.86 40.43
N SER A 374 -12.63 -4.27 40.93
CA SER A 374 -11.64 -5.12 40.25
C SER A 374 -12.03 -6.61 40.20
N ASP A 375 -13.33 -6.93 40.20
CA ASP A 375 -13.84 -8.29 40.13
C ASP A 375 -13.77 -8.82 38.69
N VAL A 376 -13.11 -9.97 38.51
CA VAL A 376 -12.95 -10.65 37.23
C VAL A 376 -13.60 -12.03 37.22
N SER A 377 -14.54 -12.28 38.13
CA SER A 377 -15.22 -13.57 38.28
C SER A 377 -16.24 -13.91 37.18
N SER A 378 -16.62 -12.94 36.36
CA SER A 378 -17.52 -13.13 35.21
C SER A 378 -17.05 -12.32 34.02
N VAL A 379 -17.43 -12.74 32.80
CA VAL A 379 -17.06 -12.06 31.54
C VAL A 379 -17.50 -10.58 31.55
N ASN A 380 -18.71 -10.29 32.05
CA ASN A 380 -19.22 -8.92 32.10
C ASN A 380 -18.43 -8.04 33.08
N ASN A 381 -18.10 -8.56 34.27
CA ASN A 381 -17.32 -7.81 35.25
C ASN A 381 -15.88 -7.61 34.76
N LEU A 382 -15.28 -8.64 34.17
CA LEU A 382 -13.97 -8.55 33.52
C LEU A 382 -13.95 -7.47 32.43
N GLN A 383 -14.95 -7.46 31.54
CA GLN A 383 -15.01 -6.46 30.48
C GLN A 383 -15.13 -5.03 31.03
N ARG A 384 -15.87 -4.85 32.13
CA ARG A 384 -15.96 -3.58 32.85
C ARG A 384 -14.62 -3.13 33.42
N VAL A 385 -13.87 -4.04 34.03
CA VAL A 385 -12.51 -3.79 34.54
C VAL A 385 -11.53 -3.47 33.40
N ILE A 386 -11.60 -4.21 32.29
CA ILE A 386 -10.77 -3.95 31.11
C ILE A 386 -11.03 -2.54 30.57
N ASN A 387 -12.29 -2.15 30.42
CA ASN A 387 -12.64 -0.81 29.94
C ASN A 387 -12.17 0.29 30.90
N SER A 388 -12.30 0.11 32.22
CA SER A 388 -11.79 1.09 33.18
C SER A 388 -10.26 1.22 33.08
N TYR A 389 -9.53 0.11 32.96
CA TYR A 389 -8.08 0.15 32.81
C TYR A 389 -7.63 0.78 31.48
N LYS A 390 -8.30 0.49 30.36
CA LYS A 390 -8.02 1.15 29.07
C LYS A 390 -8.22 2.66 29.18
N LEU A 391 -9.31 3.10 29.80
CA LEU A 391 -9.62 4.53 29.99
C LEU A 391 -8.63 5.21 30.95
N LEU A 392 -8.30 4.60 32.09
CA LEU A 392 -7.30 5.08 33.04
C LEU A 392 -5.93 5.22 32.39
N ARG A 393 -5.52 4.20 31.62
CA ARG A 393 -4.26 4.22 30.89
C ARG A 393 -4.24 5.34 29.84
N HIS A 394 -5.29 5.48 29.04
CA HIS A 394 -5.32 6.47 27.97
C HIS A 394 -5.34 7.91 28.50
N THR A 395 -5.93 8.13 29.68
CA THR A 395 -6.00 9.45 30.36
C THR A 395 -4.87 9.71 31.36
N LEU A 396 -3.87 8.82 31.43
CA LEU A 396 -2.77 8.93 32.39
C LEU A 396 -1.94 10.22 32.16
N PRO A 397 -1.77 11.07 33.19
CA PRO A 397 -0.96 12.28 33.09
C PRO A 397 0.51 11.98 32.81
N ALA A 398 1.17 12.86 32.04
CA ALA A 398 2.60 12.71 31.73
C ALA A 398 3.50 12.67 32.97
N SER A 399 3.10 13.34 34.07
CA SER A 399 3.82 13.33 35.35
C SER A 399 3.88 11.97 36.01
N ASP A 400 2.92 11.10 35.70
CA ASP A 400 2.71 9.83 36.40
C ASP A 400 3.33 8.65 35.62
N ILE A 401 3.83 8.92 34.41
CA ILE A 401 4.56 7.97 33.57
C ILE A 401 5.98 7.83 34.10
N THR A 402 6.12 7.05 35.18
CA THR A 402 7.41 6.71 35.78
C THR A 402 7.67 5.21 35.68
N LEU A 403 8.93 4.81 35.68
CA LEU A 403 9.30 3.39 35.59
C LEU A 403 8.65 2.54 36.70
N GLU A 404 8.58 3.08 37.92
CA GLU A 404 7.94 2.40 39.05
C GLU A 404 6.43 2.26 38.87
N ALA A 405 5.74 3.34 38.46
CA ALA A 405 4.29 3.33 38.25
C ALA A 405 3.89 2.42 37.09
N GLU A 406 4.61 2.48 35.96
CA GLU A 406 4.42 1.58 34.81
C GLU A 406 4.64 0.12 35.22
N GLY A 407 5.68 -0.17 36.01
CA GLY A 407 5.95 -1.51 36.53
C GLY A 407 4.80 -2.05 37.39
N LYS A 408 4.21 -1.22 38.25
CA LYS A 408 3.01 -1.58 39.05
C LYS A 408 1.79 -1.83 38.15
N GLY A 409 1.58 -0.98 37.15
CA GLY A 409 0.49 -1.14 36.17
C GLY A 409 0.61 -2.45 35.38
N ALA A 410 1.79 -2.76 34.85
CA ALA A 410 2.04 -4.02 34.14
C ALA A 410 1.77 -5.25 35.02
N ALA A 411 2.21 -5.22 36.28
CA ALA A 411 1.98 -6.31 37.23
C ALA A 411 0.49 -6.49 37.54
N LEU A 412 -0.24 -5.40 37.76
CA LEU A 412 -1.69 -5.42 38.00
C LEU A 412 -2.44 -6.07 36.83
N TYR A 413 -2.14 -5.67 35.59
CA TYR A 413 -2.82 -6.23 34.42
C TYR A 413 -2.54 -7.73 34.26
N VAL A 414 -1.31 -8.17 34.52
CA VAL A 414 -0.94 -9.59 34.46
C VAL A 414 -1.63 -10.41 35.55
N GLU A 415 -1.68 -9.89 36.78
CA GLU A 415 -2.40 -10.53 37.89
C GLU A 415 -3.87 -10.75 37.52
N GLN A 416 -4.53 -9.72 36.97
CA GLN A 416 -5.92 -9.80 36.55
C GLN A 416 -6.11 -10.74 35.35
N TYR A 417 -5.16 -10.78 34.41
CA TYR A 417 -5.17 -11.71 33.28
C TYR A 417 -5.21 -13.15 33.77
N PHE A 418 -4.30 -13.55 34.68
CA PHE A 418 -4.26 -14.92 35.19
C PHE A 418 -5.50 -15.28 36.01
N LYS A 419 -6.04 -14.36 36.80
CA LYS A 419 -7.30 -14.55 37.52
C LYS A 419 -8.49 -14.78 36.58
N ALA A 420 -8.50 -14.12 35.43
CA ALA A 420 -9.59 -14.16 34.46
C ALA A 420 -9.51 -15.33 33.46
N LEU A 421 -8.32 -15.91 33.24
CA LEU A 421 -8.10 -17.01 32.28
C LEU A 421 -9.09 -18.19 32.37
N PRO A 422 -9.55 -18.65 33.56
CA PRO A 422 -10.52 -19.74 33.64
C PRO A 422 -11.83 -19.46 32.89
N LEU A 423 -12.22 -18.19 32.71
CA LEU A 423 -13.45 -17.81 32.01
C LEU A 423 -13.48 -18.27 30.54
N GLY A 424 -12.33 -18.38 29.89
CA GLY A 424 -12.23 -18.82 28.50
C GLY A 424 -11.81 -20.27 28.31
N GLN A 425 -11.73 -21.08 29.38
CA GLN A 425 -11.25 -22.46 29.29
C GLN A 425 -12.14 -23.36 28.42
N ALA A 426 -13.44 -23.10 28.41
CA ALA A 426 -14.43 -23.86 27.63
C ALA A 426 -14.59 -23.36 26.18
N LEU A 427 -13.91 -22.28 25.81
CA LEU A 427 -14.06 -21.69 24.47
C LEU A 427 -13.34 -22.53 23.41
N PRO A 428 -13.89 -22.62 22.18
CA PRO A 428 -13.18 -23.18 21.04
C PRO A 428 -11.85 -22.45 20.77
N ALA A 429 -10.87 -23.15 20.20
CA ALA A 429 -9.57 -22.55 19.85
C ALA A 429 -9.64 -21.47 18.74
N THR A 430 -10.83 -21.24 18.15
CA THR A 430 -11.11 -20.17 17.20
C THR A 430 -11.59 -18.88 17.87
N GLU A 431 -12.07 -18.95 19.11
CA GLU A 431 -12.52 -17.79 19.88
C GLU A 431 -11.34 -17.11 20.57
N LEU A 432 -11.47 -15.79 20.78
CA LEU A 432 -10.54 -15.01 21.58
C LEU A 432 -10.76 -15.26 23.07
N GLN A 433 -9.72 -15.11 23.89
CA GLN A 433 -9.88 -15.17 25.34
C GLN A 433 -10.51 -13.85 25.83
N PRO A 434 -11.50 -13.89 26.72
CA PRO A 434 -12.10 -12.67 27.29
C PRO A 434 -11.09 -11.74 27.99
N ALA A 435 -9.94 -12.28 28.42
CA ALA A 435 -8.90 -11.56 29.14
C ALA A 435 -7.78 -11.01 28.23
N ASP A 436 -7.81 -11.24 26.91
CA ASP A 436 -6.70 -10.93 25.98
C ASP A 436 -6.21 -9.48 26.10
N ASP A 437 -7.14 -8.54 26.25
CA ASP A 437 -6.84 -7.11 26.40
C ASP A 437 -5.92 -6.79 27.59
N LEU A 438 -5.97 -7.57 28.67
CA LEU A 438 -5.09 -7.36 29.84
C LEU A 438 -3.64 -7.73 29.51
N ALA A 439 -3.42 -8.79 28.74
CA ALA A 439 -2.09 -9.15 28.26
C ALA A 439 -1.56 -8.13 27.25
N ILE A 440 -2.43 -7.59 26.39
CA ILE A 440 -2.09 -6.52 25.43
C ILE A 440 -1.75 -5.20 26.14
N LEU A 441 -2.54 -4.82 27.15
CA LEU A 441 -2.27 -3.66 28.00
C LEU A 441 -0.90 -3.77 28.68
N SER A 442 -0.61 -4.91 29.32
CA SER A 442 0.68 -5.14 29.96
C SER A 442 1.83 -5.16 28.95
N GLY A 443 1.65 -5.82 27.80
CA GLY A 443 2.63 -5.78 26.71
C GLY A 443 2.94 -4.36 26.22
N SER A 444 1.90 -3.52 26.11
CA SER A 444 2.04 -2.11 25.71
C SER A 444 2.79 -1.27 26.76
N VAL A 445 2.51 -1.50 28.05
CA VAL A 445 3.24 -0.87 29.16
C VAL A 445 4.70 -1.31 29.16
N LEU A 446 5.00 -2.59 28.94
CA LEU A 446 6.37 -3.09 28.87
C LEU A 446 7.15 -2.50 27.68
N VAL A 447 6.51 -2.29 26.53
CA VAL A 447 7.11 -1.54 25.41
C VAL A 447 7.41 -0.09 25.81
N ASN A 448 6.51 0.56 26.56
CA ASN A 448 6.75 1.91 27.06
C ASN A 448 7.92 1.95 28.06
N MET A 449 8.02 0.98 28.97
CA MET A 449 9.17 0.85 29.89
C MET A 449 10.50 0.68 29.13
N TRP A 450 10.49 -0.09 28.03
CA TRP A 450 11.65 -0.16 27.12
C TRP A 450 11.96 1.21 26.51
N LYS A 451 10.98 1.97 26.05
CA LYS A 451 11.21 3.33 25.53
C LYS A 451 11.77 4.30 26.56
N LEU A 452 11.36 4.20 27.82
CA LEU A 452 11.86 5.05 28.89
C LEU A 452 13.32 4.75 29.28
N THR A 453 13.77 3.50 29.11
CA THR A 453 15.03 3.01 29.68
C THR A 453 16.07 2.58 28.65
N GLY A 454 15.65 2.17 27.45
CA GLY A 454 16.46 1.46 26.47
C GLY A 454 16.72 -0.01 26.80
N ASP A 455 16.18 -0.54 27.90
CA ASP A 455 16.52 -1.88 28.40
C ASP A 455 15.68 -2.98 27.72
N GLN A 456 16.34 -3.86 26.99
CA GLN A 456 15.70 -4.97 26.25
C GLN A 456 14.99 -5.98 27.16
N GLN A 457 15.27 -6.01 28.47
CA GLN A 457 14.58 -6.91 29.39
C GLN A 457 13.05 -6.74 29.33
N TYR A 458 12.56 -5.51 29.15
CA TYR A 458 11.13 -5.25 29.07
C TYR A 458 10.50 -5.81 27.78
N LEU A 459 11.25 -5.81 26.67
CA LEU A 459 10.82 -6.47 25.44
C LEU A 459 10.76 -8.00 25.60
N TYR A 460 11.72 -8.61 26.31
CA TYR A 460 11.67 -10.04 26.61
C TYR A 460 10.45 -10.40 27.47
N ARG A 461 10.15 -9.60 28.51
CA ARG A 461 8.94 -9.77 29.34
C ARG A 461 7.67 -9.68 28.49
N ALA A 462 7.59 -8.70 27.60
CA ALA A 462 6.45 -8.53 26.70
C ALA A 462 6.28 -9.74 25.77
N VAL A 463 7.36 -10.21 25.15
CA VAL A 463 7.32 -11.40 24.27
C VAL A 463 6.87 -12.63 25.03
N ILE A 464 7.44 -12.91 26.21
CA ILE A 464 7.09 -14.08 27.02
C ILE A 464 5.59 -14.05 27.39
N LEU A 465 5.08 -12.90 27.82
CA LEU A 465 3.66 -12.73 28.15
C LEU A 465 2.76 -12.93 26.93
N LEU A 466 3.06 -12.29 25.80
CA LEU A 466 2.22 -12.34 24.60
C LEU A 466 2.27 -13.71 23.91
N GLU A 467 3.42 -14.39 23.89
CA GLU A 467 3.53 -15.78 23.42
C GLU A 467 2.71 -16.72 24.31
N TYR A 468 2.75 -16.53 25.62
CA TYR A 468 1.88 -17.26 26.54
C TYR A 468 0.41 -16.96 26.27
N GLY A 469 0.07 -15.68 26.02
CA GLY A 469 -1.24 -15.23 25.55
C GLY A 469 -1.71 -16.03 24.33
N LEU A 470 -0.88 -16.13 23.29
CA LEU A 470 -1.19 -16.89 22.08
C LEU A 470 -1.31 -18.41 22.30
N SER A 471 -0.71 -18.96 23.37
CA SER A 471 -0.95 -20.35 23.77
C SER A 471 -2.39 -20.58 24.27
N LYS A 472 -3.03 -19.52 24.79
CA LYS A 472 -4.42 -19.52 25.31
C LYS A 472 -5.42 -18.96 24.30
N SER A 473 -5.01 -18.01 23.46
CA SER A 473 -5.81 -17.32 22.44
C SER A 473 -5.11 -17.38 21.08
N LYS A 474 -5.23 -18.51 20.39
CA LYS A 474 -4.45 -18.78 19.16
C LYS A 474 -4.77 -17.81 18.02
N GLN A 475 -5.98 -17.24 17.98
CA GLN A 475 -6.44 -16.35 16.92
C GLN A 475 -6.25 -14.86 17.23
N SER A 476 -5.67 -14.48 18.38
CA SER A 476 -5.44 -13.07 18.70
C SER A 476 -4.44 -12.45 17.72
N PHE A 477 -4.95 -11.70 16.73
CA PHE A 477 -4.13 -11.05 15.72
C PHE A 477 -3.38 -9.84 16.30
N GLU A 478 -3.96 -9.15 17.28
CA GLU A 478 -3.34 -8.01 17.96
C GLU A 478 -2.04 -8.41 18.65
N MET A 479 -2.04 -9.51 19.42
CA MET A 479 -0.82 -10.04 20.02
C MET A 479 0.22 -10.43 18.97
N ARG A 480 -0.21 -11.01 17.82
CA ARG A 480 0.69 -11.36 16.72
C ARG A 480 1.32 -10.13 16.09
N LEU A 481 0.56 -9.07 15.82
CA LEU A 481 1.07 -7.82 15.25
C LEU A 481 2.10 -7.17 16.19
N ILE A 482 1.82 -7.14 17.49
CA ILE A 482 2.76 -6.62 18.50
C ILE A 482 4.03 -7.49 18.55
N LEU A 483 3.90 -8.82 18.56
CA LEU A 483 5.04 -9.74 18.54
C LEU A 483 5.89 -9.58 17.28
N ILE A 484 5.28 -9.38 16.10
CA ILE A 484 6.02 -9.10 14.86
C ILE A 484 6.90 -7.86 15.05
N ARG A 485 6.37 -6.77 15.61
CA ARG A 485 7.14 -5.55 15.85
C ARG A 485 8.27 -5.78 16.85
N ILE A 486 7.98 -6.41 18.00
CA ILE A 486 8.98 -6.64 19.04
C ILE A 486 10.07 -7.60 18.57
N TYR A 487 9.74 -8.69 17.88
CA TYR A 487 10.75 -9.62 17.36
C TYR A 487 11.70 -8.96 16.36
N ARG A 488 11.22 -8.00 15.56
CA ARG A 488 12.08 -7.24 14.64
C ARG A 488 13.01 -6.28 15.40
N LEU A 489 12.52 -5.60 16.43
CA LEU A 489 13.35 -4.79 17.34
C LEU A 489 14.41 -5.63 18.06
N LEU A 490 14.07 -6.87 18.43
CA LEU A 490 14.99 -7.81 19.06
C LEU A 490 16.00 -8.44 18.07
N GLY A 491 15.91 -8.19 16.77
CA GLY A 491 16.75 -8.85 15.76
C GLY A 491 16.48 -10.35 15.60
N ALA A 492 15.23 -10.77 15.81
CA ALA A 492 14.76 -12.16 15.67
C ALA A 492 13.73 -12.30 14.53
N PRO A 493 14.11 -12.01 13.26
CA PRO A 493 13.17 -11.85 12.16
C PRO A 493 12.44 -13.14 11.76
N SER A 494 13.02 -14.32 12.00
CA SER A 494 12.35 -15.59 11.64
C SER A 494 11.09 -15.82 12.46
N LEU A 495 11.06 -15.34 13.72
CA LEU A 495 9.87 -15.41 14.57
C LEU A 495 8.81 -14.38 14.14
N ALA A 496 9.23 -13.18 13.74
CA ALA A 496 8.34 -12.21 13.11
C ALA A 496 7.67 -12.80 11.85
N LEU A 497 8.44 -13.46 10.98
CA LEU A 497 7.90 -14.14 9.80
C LEU A 497 6.93 -15.29 10.18
N GLU A 498 7.23 -16.07 11.22
CA GLU A 498 6.34 -17.12 11.72
C GLU A 498 4.97 -16.55 12.09
N HIS A 499 4.92 -15.47 12.88
CA HIS A 499 3.65 -14.82 13.23
C HIS A 499 2.96 -14.20 12.02
N TYR A 500 3.69 -13.57 11.11
CA TYR A 500 3.15 -13.01 9.86
C TYR A 500 2.41 -14.08 9.04
N ARG A 501 3.06 -15.23 8.81
CA ARG A 501 2.46 -16.36 8.08
C ARG A 501 1.25 -16.95 8.81
N LEU A 502 1.27 -17.01 10.14
CA LEU A 502 0.16 -17.52 10.94
C LEU A 502 -1.10 -16.64 10.86
N MET A 503 -0.96 -15.33 10.59
CA MET A 503 -2.11 -14.44 10.35
C MET A 503 -2.79 -14.71 8.99
N ARG A 504 -2.11 -15.38 8.06
CA ARG A 504 -2.63 -15.72 6.72
C ARG A 504 -3.17 -14.50 5.96
N ILE A 505 -2.37 -13.43 5.95
CA ILE A 505 -2.65 -12.21 5.18
C ILE A 505 -2.82 -12.57 3.70
N LYS A 506 -3.92 -12.11 3.09
CA LYS A 506 -4.27 -12.43 1.70
C LYS A 506 -4.90 -11.24 0.97
N GLN A 507 -4.77 -11.24 -0.35
CA GLN A 507 -5.43 -10.28 -1.24
C GLN A 507 -5.16 -8.84 -0.78
N VAL A 508 -6.20 -8.01 -0.65
CA VAL A 508 -6.10 -6.59 -0.26
C VAL A 508 -5.40 -6.38 1.09
N GLN A 509 -5.39 -7.38 1.98
CA GLN A 509 -4.64 -7.27 3.24
C GLN A 509 -3.13 -7.17 3.02
N ASN A 510 -2.60 -7.65 1.88
CA ASN A 510 -1.19 -7.45 1.55
C ASN A 510 -0.87 -5.97 1.32
N ASP A 511 -1.82 -5.19 0.80
CA ASP A 511 -1.64 -3.75 0.60
C ASP A 511 -1.66 -3.00 1.93
N THR A 512 -2.53 -3.42 2.84
CA THR A 512 -2.75 -2.70 4.10
C THR A 512 -1.82 -3.15 5.24
N LEU A 513 -1.45 -4.45 5.33
CA LEU A 513 -0.78 -5.05 6.49
C LEU A 513 0.62 -5.61 6.21
N SER A 514 1.06 -5.75 4.95
CA SER A 514 2.38 -6.35 4.69
C SER A 514 3.56 -5.52 5.21
N HIS A 515 3.34 -4.22 5.42
CA HIS A 515 4.29 -3.27 5.97
C HIS A 515 4.83 -3.68 7.37
N PHE A 516 4.09 -4.47 8.15
CA PHE A 516 4.55 -4.99 9.44
C PHE A 516 5.80 -5.86 9.31
N LEU A 517 5.91 -6.62 8.22
CA LEU A 517 7.06 -7.47 7.91
C LEU A 517 8.06 -6.81 6.96
N PHE A 518 7.56 -6.11 5.93
CA PHE A 518 8.41 -5.68 4.80
C PHE A 518 9.14 -4.35 4.96
N SER A 519 8.72 -3.48 5.89
CA SER A 519 9.42 -2.22 6.16
C SER A 519 10.91 -2.47 6.48
N ARG A 520 11.92 -1.91 5.78
CA ARG A 520 13.35 -2.25 5.94
C ARG A 520 13.69 -3.75 6.02
N THR A 521 12.98 -4.63 5.32
CA THR A 521 13.13 -6.08 5.48
C THR A 521 14.44 -6.66 4.93
N SER A 522 15.08 -5.96 4.00
CA SER A 522 16.41 -6.29 3.47
C SER A 522 17.49 -6.38 4.55
N ALA A 523 17.37 -5.62 5.64
CA ALA A 523 18.23 -5.74 6.83
C ALA A 523 18.18 -7.14 7.47
N PHE A 524 17.12 -7.91 7.21
CA PHE A 524 16.87 -9.24 7.74
C PHE A 524 16.91 -10.33 6.67
N SER A 525 17.43 -10.02 5.48
CA SER A 525 17.46 -10.95 4.35
C SER A 525 18.69 -11.84 4.34
N LEU A 526 18.48 -13.10 3.92
CA LEU A 526 19.53 -14.09 3.68
C LEU A 526 19.72 -14.39 2.18
N ALA A 527 19.15 -13.56 1.30
CA ALA A 527 19.19 -13.74 -0.16
C ALA A 527 20.62 -13.87 -0.72
N SER A 528 21.58 -13.16 -0.13
CA SER A 528 23.00 -13.24 -0.48
C SER A 528 23.61 -14.63 -0.25
N THR A 529 23.06 -15.43 0.66
CA THR A 529 23.43 -16.84 0.85
C THR A 529 22.62 -17.83 0.01
N GLY A 530 21.61 -17.34 -0.71
CA GLY A 530 20.70 -18.14 -1.53
C GLY A 530 19.40 -18.53 -0.85
N ASP A 531 19.16 -18.11 0.39
CA ASP A 531 17.86 -18.24 1.03
C ASP A 531 16.91 -17.15 0.53
N LEU A 532 15.97 -17.54 -0.32
CA LEU A 532 15.01 -16.65 -0.97
C LEU A 532 13.70 -16.49 -0.19
N THR A 533 13.64 -16.93 1.07
CA THR A 533 12.40 -16.96 1.85
C THR A 533 11.68 -15.60 1.86
N LEU A 534 12.35 -14.51 2.30
CA LEU A 534 11.73 -13.18 2.33
C LEU A 534 11.49 -12.60 0.93
N SER A 535 12.35 -12.93 -0.04
CA SER A 535 12.18 -12.48 -1.43
C SER A 535 10.93 -13.09 -2.07
N THR A 536 10.66 -14.38 -1.80
CA THR A 536 9.43 -15.05 -2.22
C THR A 536 8.21 -14.46 -1.54
N GLU A 537 8.27 -14.15 -0.23
CA GLU A 537 7.17 -13.48 0.47
C GLU A 537 6.82 -12.12 -0.16
N CYS A 538 7.82 -11.33 -0.59
CA CYS A 538 7.57 -10.07 -1.31
C CYS A 538 6.85 -10.31 -2.64
N ILE A 539 7.23 -11.34 -3.39
CA ILE A 539 6.59 -11.71 -4.67
C ILE A 539 5.16 -12.20 -4.45
N GLU A 540 4.94 -13.01 -3.41
CA GLU A 540 3.61 -13.54 -3.05
C GLU A 540 2.68 -12.40 -2.61
N ALA A 541 3.15 -11.49 -1.77
CA ALA A 541 2.37 -10.33 -1.34
C ALA A 541 2.05 -9.39 -2.52
N SER A 542 2.94 -9.29 -3.50
CA SER A 542 2.75 -8.46 -4.70
C SER A 542 1.73 -9.03 -5.69
N GLN A 543 1.27 -10.27 -5.51
CA GLN A 543 0.26 -10.88 -6.40
C GLN A 543 -1.07 -10.12 -6.40
N VAL A 544 -1.42 -9.42 -5.30
CA VAL A 544 -2.65 -8.62 -5.24
C VAL A 544 -2.67 -7.53 -6.31
N TYR A 545 -1.54 -6.90 -6.61
CA TYR A 545 -1.44 -5.84 -7.62
C TYR A 545 -1.51 -6.40 -9.04
N LEU A 546 -0.96 -7.59 -9.26
CA LEU A 546 -1.10 -8.29 -10.53
C LEU A 546 -2.57 -8.69 -10.77
N SER A 547 -3.23 -9.24 -9.75
CA SER A 547 -4.68 -9.53 -9.79
C SER A 547 -5.50 -8.26 -10.02
N ASN A 548 -5.18 -7.14 -9.36
CA ASN A 548 -5.86 -5.86 -9.58
C ASN A 548 -5.81 -5.44 -11.07
N SER A 549 -4.59 -5.37 -11.62
CA SER A 549 -4.36 -5.03 -13.03
C SER A 549 -5.00 -6.02 -14.01
N GLN A 550 -5.27 -7.26 -13.57
CA GLN A 550 -5.85 -8.33 -14.39
C GLN A 550 -7.36 -8.55 -14.21
N GLU A 551 -7.99 -8.10 -13.13
CA GLU A 551 -9.37 -8.49 -12.80
C GLU A 551 -10.27 -7.29 -12.51
N THR A 552 -9.76 -6.23 -11.86
CA THR A 552 -10.59 -5.10 -11.38
C THR A 552 -11.30 -4.38 -12.52
N SER A 553 -10.60 -4.15 -13.64
CA SER A 553 -11.20 -3.56 -14.85
C SER A 553 -12.43 -4.33 -15.35
N ASP A 554 -12.48 -5.65 -15.18
CA ASP A 554 -13.61 -6.48 -15.61
C ASP A 554 -14.82 -6.35 -14.65
N PHE A 555 -14.60 -6.00 -13.38
CA PHE A 555 -15.67 -5.63 -12.46
C PHE A 555 -16.27 -4.26 -12.79
N VAL A 556 -15.46 -3.30 -13.22
CA VAL A 556 -15.95 -2.02 -13.78
C VAL A 556 -16.90 -2.29 -14.94
N ILE A 557 -16.51 -3.19 -15.86
CA ILE A 557 -17.34 -3.58 -17.01
C ILE A 557 -18.66 -4.25 -16.59
N ARG A 558 -18.62 -5.14 -15.58
CA ARG A 558 -19.83 -5.74 -15.02
C ARG A 558 -20.76 -4.68 -14.43
N ALA A 559 -20.21 -3.67 -13.76
CA ALA A 559 -20.99 -2.55 -13.21
C ALA A 559 -21.68 -1.74 -14.32
N PHE A 560 -21.00 -1.46 -15.44
CA PHE A 560 -21.63 -0.84 -16.62
C PHE A 560 -22.77 -1.67 -17.19
N ASN A 561 -22.57 -2.98 -17.38
CA ASN A 561 -23.60 -3.88 -17.91
C ASN A 561 -24.82 -4.00 -16.99
N ALA A 562 -24.60 -3.99 -15.67
CA ALA A 562 -25.64 -4.04 -14.66
C ALA A 562 -26.23 -2.67 -14.28
N GLU A 563 -25.84 -1.61 -15.00
CA GLU A 563 -26.23 -0.22 -14.75
C GLU A 563 -25.99 0.25 -13.30
N LYS A 564 -24.87 -0.19 -12.69
CA LYS A 564 -24.44 0.16 -11.32
C LYS A 564 -23.64 1.45 -11.26
N TYR A 565 -24.27 2.56 -11.62
CA TYR A 565 -23.62 3.86 -11.75
C TYR A 565 -23.03 4.41 -10.44
N SER A 566 -23.53 3.99 -9.26
CA SER A 566 -22.91 4.39 -8.00
C SER A 566 -21.58 3.69 -7.73
N GLN A 567 -21.42 2.44 -8.21
CA GLN A 567 -20.25 1.61 -7.95
C GLN A 567 -19.13 1.78 -9.00
N ILE A 568 -19.45 2.28 -10.20
CA ILE A 568 -18.45 2.48 -11.27
C ILE A 568 -17.30 3.38 -10.79
N PRO A 569 -17.54 4.58 -10.22
CA PRO A 569 -16.46 5.42 -9.70
C PRO A 569 -15.68 4.74 -8.57
N GLU A 570 -16.36 4.01 -7.67
CA GLU A 570 -15.72 3.29 -6.54
C GLU A 570 -14.76 2.20 -7.02
N PHE A 571 -15.14 1.41 -8.04
CA PHE A 571 -14.23 0.40 -8.61
C PHE A 571 -13.04 1.02 -9.32
N ILE A 572 -13.22 2.17 -9.99
CA ILE A 572 -12.12 2.90 -10.64
C ILE A 572 -11.16 3.46 -9.58
N GLU A 573 -11.67 4.04 -8.50
CA GLU A 573 -10.84 4.53 -7.39
C GLU A 573 -10.09 3.38 -6.72
N PHE A 574 -10.76 2.25 -6.49
CA PHE A 574 -10.11 1.05 -5.93
C PHE A 574 -8.99 0.54 -6.84
N GLU A 575 -9.23 0.45 -8.15
CA GLU A 575 -8.22 0.07 -9.15
C GLU A 575 -7.02 1.02 -9.10
N GLU A 576 -7.29 2.33 -9.11
CA GLU A 576 -6.27 3.39 -9.08
C GLU A 576 -5.42 3.33 -7.80
N ARG A 577 -6.07 3.20 -6.62
CA ARG A 577 -5.37 3.15 -5.33
C ARG A 577 -4.44 1.95 -5.19
N LEU A 578 -4.81 0.79 -5.75
CA LEU A 578 -3.95 -0.39 -5.76
C LEU A 578 -2.84 -0.32 -6.82
N ASP A 579 -3.15 0.18 -8.02
CA ASP A 579 -2.13 0.34 -9.08
C ASP A 579 -1.05 1.35 -8.71
N ASN A 580 -1.41 2.34 -7.91
CA ASN A 580 -0.56 3.41 -7.39
C ASN A 580 -0.30 3.24 -5.88
N SER A 581 -0.27 2.01 -5.34
CA SER A 581 0.00 1.80 -3.92
C SER A 581 1.44 2.14 -3.52
N LEU A 582 1.61 2.89 -2.44
CA LEU A 582 2.92 3.11 -1.82
C LEU A 582 3.52 1.80 -1.28
N GLN A 583 2.71 0.94 -0.66
CA GLN A 583 3.20 -0.32 -0.09
C GLN A 583 3.71 -1.27 -1.17
N ARG A 584 3.06 -1.29 -2.34
CA ARG A 584 3.54 -2.04 -3.53
C ARG A 584 4.98 -1.67 -3.85
N ASP A 585 5.23 -0.38 -4.04
CA ASP A 585 6.48 0.11 -4.60
C ASP A 585 7.60 0.11 -3.53
N MET A 586 7.25 0.27 -2.26
CA MET A 586 8.16 -0.02 -1.13
C MET A 586 8.56 -1.50 -1.09
N THR A 587 7.61 -2.44 -1.18
CA THR A 587 7.93 -3.87 -1.24
C THR A 587 8.79 -4.20 -2.46
N LYS A 588 8.55 -3.56 -3.61
CA LYS A 588 9.39 -3.72 -4.81
C LYS A 588 10.82 -3.23 -4.59
N MET A 589 10.99 -2.09 -3.92
CA MET A 589 12.31 -1.56 -3.57
C MET A 589 13.07 -2.52 -2.65
N GLU A 590 12.42 -3.02 -1.60
CA GLU A 590 13.02 -4.01 -0.70
C GLU A 590 13.35 -5.33 -1.43
N HIS A 591 12.49 -5.77 -2.35
CA HIS A 591 12.76 -6.92 -3.21
C HIS A 591 14.00 -6.69 -4.09
N LEU A 592 14.15 -5.52 -4.70
CA LEU A 592 15.32 -5.16 -5.50
C LEU A 592 16.61 -5.24 -4.66
N ARG A 593 16.60 -4.65 -3.46
CA ARG A 593 17.75 -4.67 -2.54
C ARG A 593 18.20 -6.09 -2.23
N MET A 594 17.26 -7.01 -2.02
CA MET A 594 17.54 -8.44 -1.82
C MET A 594 18.03 -9.13 -3.10
N ARG A 595 17.43 -8.79 -4.25
CA ARG A 595 17.71 -9.39 -5.55
C ARG A 595 19.14 -9.10 -6.02
N ILE A 596 19.60 -7.86 -5.91
CA ILE A 596 20.99 -7.47 -6.29
C ILE A 596 22.03 -8.19 -5.43
N ALA A 597 21.70 -8.49 -4.17
CA ALA A 597 22.57 -9.25 -3.29
C ALA A 597 22.60 -10.76 -3.64
N HIS A 598 21.60 -11.27 -4.36
CA HIS A 598 21.49 -12.68 -4.73
C HIS A 598 21.97 -12.98 -6.15
N GLU A 599 21.48 -12.22 -7.11
CA GLU A 599 21.74 -12.40 -8.54
C GLU A 599 23.08 -11.79 -8.95
N VAL A 600 23.65 -12.29 -10.05
CA VAL A 600 24.88 -11.73 -10.61
C VAL A 600 24.55 -10.40 -11.28
N ILE A 601 25.19 -9.31 -10.86
CA ILE A 601 25.00 -7.98 -11.45
C ILE A 601 25.41 -8.02 -12.93
N SER A 602 24.43 -7.81 -13.82
CA SER A 602 24.57 -7.83 -15.27
C SER A 602 23.77 -6.69 -15.90
N SER A 603 24.08 -6.35 -17.16
CA SER A 603 23.32 -5.36 -17.93
C SER A 603 21.84 -5.70 -17.99
N ASP A 604 21.49 -6.97 -18.21
CA ASP A 604 20.10 -7.40 -18.37
C ASP A 604 19.25 -7.12 -17.12
N ILE A 605 19.79 -7.38 -15.93
CA ILE A 605 19.08 -7.09 -14.66
C ILE A 605 19.00 -5.59 -14.43
N ILE A 606 20.09 -4.86 -14.68
CA ILE A 606 20.15 -3.40 -14.50
C ILE A 606 19.14 -2.72 -15.42
N ASP A 607 19.10 -3.09 -16.70
CA ASP A 607 18.21 -2.50 -17.70
C ASP A 607 16.74 -2.74 -17.35
N MET A 608 16.39 -3.98 -16.99
CA MET A 608 15.03 -4.34 -16.61
C MET A 608 14.59 -3.62 -15.32
N GLU A 609 15.43 -3.58 -14.29
CA GLU A 609 15.12 -2.87 -13.05
C GLU A 609 15.08 -1.35 -13.25
N LEU A 610 16.01 -0.77 -14.04
CA LEU A 610 16.03 0.66 -14.34
C LEU A 610 14.72 1.13 -14.96
N ILE A 611 14.21 0.39 -15.95
CA ILE A 611 12.94 0.69 -16.60
C ILE A 611 11.82 0.70 -15.54
N GLU A 612 11.73 -0.35 -14.73
CA GLU A 612 10.68 -0.46 -13.70
C GLU A 612 10.77 0.65 -12.65
N LEU A 613 11.98 1.00 -12.17
CA LEU A 613 12.18 2.08 -11.21
C LEU A 613 11.81 3.46 -11.80
N LYS A 614 12.12 3.72 -13.08
CA LYS A 614 11.69 4.95 -13.77
C LYS A 614 10.15 5.04 -13.82
N PHE A 615 9.47 3.93 -14.12
CA PHE A 615 8.01 3.87 -14.07
C PHE A 615 7.48 4.21 -12.68
N ILE A 616 8.03 3.59 -11.63
CA ILE A 616 7.65 3.85 -10.24
C ILE A 616 7.89 5.32 -9.86
N PHE A 617 9.04 5.88 -10.24
CA PHE A 617 9.40 7.27 -9.95
C PHE A 617 8.39 8.29 -10.51
N ASP A 618 7.74 7.97 -11.63
CA ASP A 618 6.73 8.82 -12.25
C ASP A 618 5.30 8.57 -11.73
N ARG A 619 5.05 7.46 -11.03
CA ARG A 619 3.73 7.13 -10.46
C ARG A 619 3.25 8.16 -9.45
N GLN A 620 1.94 8.28 -9.34
CA GLN A 620 1.30 8.83 -8.15
C GLN A 620 1.29 7.72 -7.09
N HIS A 621 1.30 8.07 -5.81
CA HIS A 621 1.28 7.07 -4.74
C HIS A 621 0.12 7.35 -3.77
N HIS A 622 -0.60 6.30 -3.41
CA HIS A 622 -1.59 6.27 -2.34
C HIS A 622 -1.06 5.42 -1.19
N ASP A 623 -1.05 5.98 0.00
CA ASP A 623 -0.75 5.20 1.20
C ASP A 623 -2.03 4.57 1.74
N ASN A 624 -2.17 3.27 1.54
CA ASN A 624 -3.31 2.47 1.99
C ASN A 624 -2.97 1.64 3.24
N ARG A 625 -1.79 1.83 3.84
CA ARG A 625 -1.34 1.03 4.99
C ARG A 625 -2.22 1.31 6.20
N ASP A 626 -2.62 0.25 6.88
CA ASP A 626 -3.44 0.33 8.08
C ASP A 626 -2.57 0.32 9.33
N PHE A 627 -2.36 1.50 9.90
CA PHE A 627 -1.62 1.69 11.14
C PHE A 627 -2.53 1.65 12.39
N ASP A 628 -3.83 1.81 12.20
CA ASP A 628 -4.82 1.91 13.28
C ASP A 628 -5.28 0.53 13.79
N ILE A 629 -5.00 -0.54 13.02
CA ILE A 629 -5.20 -1.94 13.43
C ILE A 629 -4.40 -2.34 14.67
N LEU A 630 -3.31 -1.63 15.01
CA LEU A 630 -2.59 -1.85 16.25
C LEU A 630 -3.35 -1.19 17.40
N PRO A 631 -3.73 -1.94 18.45
CA PRO A 631 -4.42 -1.36 19.58
C PRO A 631 -3.54 -0.30 20.24
N ASN A 632 -4.07 0.92 20.36
CA ASN A 632 -3.39 2.01 21.01
C ASN A 632 -4.06 2.35 22.34
N TYR A 633 -3.58 1.68 23.38
CA TYR A 633 -3.95 1.99 24.76
C TYR A 633 -2.96 2.93 25.44
N GLN A 634 -1.94 3.46 24.74
CA GLN A 634 -0.97 4.35 25.37
C GLN A 634 -1.64 5.67 25.84
N PRO A 635 -1.09 6.32 26.89
CA PRO A 635 -1.49 7.65 27.31
C PRO A 635 -1.44 8.62 26.15
N GLN A 636 -2.39 9.56 26.11
CA GLN A 636 -2.43 10.60 25.07
C GLN A 636 -1.18 11.49 25.05
N SER A 637 -0.46 11.56 26.16
CA SER A 637 0.74 12.38 26.34
C SER A 637 2.02 11.78 25.73
N ILE A 638 1.98 10.53 25.27
CA ILE A 638 3.14 9.84 24.69
C ILE A 638 2.85 9.26 23.31
N ASP A 639 3.91 8.82 22.64
CA ASP A 639 3.79 8.16 21.34
C ASP A 639 2.95 6.87 21.43
N THR A 640 2.16 6.65 20.37
CA THR A 640 1.34 5.45 20.23
C THR A 640 2.18 4.18 20.18
N LEU A 641 1.57 3.03 20.48
CA LEU A 641 2.27 1.74 20.38
C LEU A 641 2.87 1.51 18.98
N ASN A 642 2.18 1.93 17.92
CA ASN A 642 2.71 1.91 16.56
C ASN A 642 4.01 2.70 16.47
N LYS A 643 4.00 4.00 16.82
CA LYS A 643 5.20 4.86 16.76
C LYS A 643 6.36 4.33 17.61
N GLN A 644 6.07 3.86 18.82
CA GLN A 644 7.10 3.30 19.70
C GLN A 644 7.75 2.04 19.11
N THR A 645 7.05 1.28 18.28
CA THR A 645 7.54 0.01 17.77
C THR A 645 8.00 0.02 16.31
N ILE A 646 8.09 1.21 15.71
CA ILE A 646 8.74 1.40 14.40
C ILE A 646 10.24 1.13 14.53
N LEU A 647 10.81 0.45 13.54
CA LEU A 647 12.25 0.21 13.50
C LEU A 647 13.02 1.52 13.42
N PHE A 648 14.05 1.64 14.27
CA PHE A 648 15.00 2.76 14.27
C PHE A 648 14.38 4.14 14.49
N ASP A 649 13.14 4.20 15.01
CA ASP A 649 12.38 5.43 15.22
C ASP A 649 12.16 6.24 13.92
N LYS A 650 12.16 5.55 12.77
CA LYS A 650 12.02 6.16 11.44
C LYS A 650 10.92 5.46 10.64
N ALA A 651 9.77 6.11 10.49
CA ALA A 651 8.70 5.61 9.63
C ALA A 651 9.12 5.76 8.17
N GLU A 652 8.96 4.71 7.37
CA GLU A 652 9.14 4.80 5.91
C GLU A 652 7.83 5.22 5.25
N GLY A 653 7.91 6.17 4.35
CA GLY A 653 6.83 6.63 3.50
C GLY A 653 7.34 6.96 2.11
N LEU A 654 6.76 8.01 1.51
CA LEU A 654 7.10 8.44 0.16
C LEU A 654 8.51 9.02 0.09
N GLY A 655 8.98 9.69 1.16
CA GLY A 655 10.32 10.29 1.21
C GLY A 655 11.44 9.25 1.13
N TRP A 656 11.31 8.17 1.89
CA TRP A 656 12.20 7.03 1.86
C TRP A 656 12.19 6.36 0.48
N LEU A 657 11.00 6.06 -0.07
CA LEU A 657 10.88 5.43 -1.38
C LEU A 657 11.53 6.28 -2.47
N TRP A 658 11.25 7.58 -2.51
CA TRP A 658 11.84 8.49 -3.49
C TRP A 658 13.35 8.58 -3.36
N THR A 659 13.87 8.66 -2.14
CA THR A 659 15.31 8.74 -1.93
C THR A 659 16.03 7.49 -2.44
N PHE A 660 15.50 6.31 -2.14
CA PHE A 660 16.05 5.04 -2.65
C PHE A 660 15.86 4.89 -4.16
N LEU A 661 14.72 5.32 -4.73
CA LEU A 661 14.53 5.36 -6.19
C LEU A 661 15.58 6.24 -6.87
N LYS A 662 15.79 7.47 -6.40
CA LYS A 662 16.78 8.40 -6.95
C LYS A 662 18.18 7.78 -6.92
N MET A 663 18.57 7.23 -5.77
CA MET A 663 19.83 6.53 -5.58
C MET A 663 20.02 5.40 -6.61
N TYR A 664 19.07 4.46 -6.69
CA TYR A 664 19.17 3.31 -7.59
C TYR A 664 19.10 3.70 -9.06
N ILE A 665 18.19 4.60 -9.45
CA ILE A 665 18.05 5.09 -10.83
C ILE A 665 19.35 5.73 -11.28
N ARG A 666 19.98 6.59 -10.47
CA ARG A 666 21.27 7.21 -10.83
C ARG A 666 22.37 6.18 -11.07
N ILE A 667 22.50 5.20 -10.17
CA ILE A 667 23.52 4.14 -10.29
C ILE A 667 23.26 3.27 -11.53
N PHE A 668 21.99 2.90 -11.77
CA PHE A 668 21.62 2.06 -12.90
C PHE A 668 21.72 2.79 -14.24
N MET A 669 21.38 4.08 -14.32
CA MET A 669 21.57 4.88 -15.53
C MET A 669 23.03 4.90 -15.98
N MET A 670 23.98 4.97 -15.04
CA MET A 670 25.41 4.88 -15.36
C MET A 670 25.81 3.51 -15.90
N ALA A 671 25.29 2.44 -15.27
CA ALA A 671 25.66 1.08 -15.60
C ALA A 671 24.93 0.51 -16.84
N SER A 672 23.78 1.09 -17.20
CA SER A 672 22.98 0.75 -18.38
C SER A 672 23.50 1.46 -19.63
N ASP A 673 23.27 0.88 -20.81
CA ASP A 673 23.44 1.53 -22.12
C ASP A 673 22.14 2.14 -22.66
N LEU A 674 21.00 1.90 -22.00
CA LEU A 674 19.69 2.43 -22.38
C LEU A 674 19.58 3.91 -21.97
N ASP A 675 19.67 4.80 -22.95
CA ASP A 675 19.25 6.19 -22.79
C ASP A 675 17.80 6.38 -23.26
N ASP A 676 17.24 7.57 -23.02
CA ASP A 676 15.85 7.88 -23.34
C ASP A 676 15.52 7.66 -24.83
N SER A 677 16.49 7.83 -25.73
CA SER A 677 16.31 7.63 -27.18
C SER A 677 16.26 6.16 -27.58
N ILE A 678 16.96 5.30 -26.84
CA ILE A 678 16.95 3.85 -27.03
C ILE A 678 15.71 3.25 -26.38
N GLU A 679 15.40 3.64 -25.15
CA GLU A 679 14.20 3.20 -24.43
C GLU A 679 12.94 3.49 -25.23
N GLU A 680 12.84 4.70 -25.82
CA GLU A 680 11.73 5.09 -26.69
C GLU A 680 11.45 4.08 -27.82
N LYS A 681 12.51 3.44 -28.35
CA LYS A 681 12.44 2.51 -29.48
C LYS A 681 12.32 1.05 -29.07
N LEU A 682 12.75 0.68 -27.86
CA LEU A 682 12.78 -0.71 -27.39
C LEU A 682 11.68 -1.06 -26.39
N LEU A 683 11.08 -0.07 -25.74
CA LEU A 683 10.06 -0.29 -24.71
C LEU A 683 8.80 -0.94 -25.31
N VAL A 684 8.31 -1.99 -24.67
CA VAL A 684 7.11 -2.73 -25.06
C VAL A 684 5.96 -2.33 -24.13
N GLY A 685 4.82 -1.96 -24.72
CA GLY A 685 3.61 -1.56 -24.00
C GLY A 685 3.33 -0.07 -24.11
N ASP A 686 2.18 0.34 -23.59
CA ASP A 686 1.77 1.74 -23.57
C ASP A 686 2.61 2.52 -22.56
N ARG A 687 2.94 3.75 -22.94
CA ARG A 687 3.58 4.67 -21.99
C ARG A 687 2.57 5.16 -20.96
N PRO A 688 3.02 5.44 -19.72
CA PRO A 688 2.15 6.04 -18.72
C PRO A 688 1.64 7.39 -19.21
N LYS A 689 0.44 7.77 -18.78
CA LYS A 689 -0.08 9.12 -19.03
C LYS A 689 0.88 10.12 -18.35
N LEU A 690 1.34 11.10 -19.13
CA LEU A 690 2.20 12.17 -18.60
C LEU A 690 1.45 12.94 -17.50
N SER A 691 2.11 13.12 -16.36
CA SER A 691 1.53 13.91 -15.27
C SER A 691 1.30 15.36 -15.70
N LEU A 692 0.23 15.95 -15.17
CA LEU A 692 0.01 17.39 -15.28
C LEU A 692 0.88 18.21 -14.34
N ASP A 693 1.49 17.57 -13.34
CA ASP A 693 2.41 18.20 -12.41
C ASP A 693 3.63 18.77 -13.17
N PRO A 694 3.86 20.09 -13.16
CA PRO A 694 5.01 20.70 -13.80
C PRO A 694 6.35 20.14 -13.31
N GLU A 695 6.46 19.74 -12.05
CA GLU A 695 7.69 19.16 -11.50
C GLU A 695 8.00 17.81 -12.14
N LYS A 696 6.97 16.98 -12.38
CA LYS A 696 7.12 15.70 -13.07
C LYS A 696 7.44 15.83 -14.56
N ARG A 697 7.32 17.03 -15.14
CA ARG A 697 7.67 17.32 -16.55
C ARG A 697 9.11 17.77 -16.74
N ARG A 698 9.83 18.08 -15.66
CA ARG A 698 11.27 18.37 -15.72
C ARG A 698 12.03 17.12 -16.21
N PRO A 699 13.16 17.29 -16.90
CA PRO A 699 14.00 16.17 -17.31
C PRO A 699 14.33 15.24 -16.14
N LEU A 700 14.32 13.93 -16.38
CA LEU A 700 14.60 12.94 -15.32
C LEU A 700 15.93 13.21 -14.64
N LYS A 701 16.99 13.51 -15.42
CA LYS A 701 18.32 13.84 -14.91
C LYS A 701 18.34 15.02 -13.92
N GLU A 702 17.40 15.97 -14.01
CA GLU A 702 17.30 17.07 -13.04
C GLU A 702 16.55 16.61 -11.78
N ARG A 703 15.42 15.90 -11.96
CA ARG A 703 14.55 15.47 -10.86
C ARG A 703 15.21 14.46 -9.92
N ILE A 704 16.10 13.62 -10.42
CA ILE A 704 16.76 12.58 -9.61
C ILE A 704 17.90 13.12 -8.73
N VAL A 705 18.32 14.37 -8.94
CA VAL A 705 19.36 15.03 -8.15
C VAL A 705 18.75 15.97 -7.11
N ASP A 706 17.51 16.43 -7.33
CA ASP A 706 16.78 17.19 -6.33
C ASP A 706 16.50 16.33 -5.09
N CYS A 707 16.94 16.78 -3.93
CA CYS A 707 16.67 16.14 -2.64
C CYS A 707 15.98 17.13 -1.70
N LYS A 708 14.78 16.79 -1.23
CA LYS A 708 14.03 17.64 -0.29
C LYS A 708 14.34 17.22 1.13
N GLU A 709 14.46 18.19 2.04
CA GLU A 709 14.74 17.91 3.46
C GLU A 709 13.70 16.99 4.09
N SER A 710 12.42 17.15 3.72
CA SER A 710 11.33 16.28 4.16
C SER A 710 11.48 14.81 3.70
N GLU A 711 12.18 14.54 2.60
CA GLU A 711 12.46 13.17 2.14
C GLU A 711 13.53 12.52 3.02
N LEU A 712 14.51 13.30 3.47
CA LEU A 712 15.63 12.85 4.30
C LEU A 712 15.22 12.59 5.76
N GLU A 713 14.14 13.20 6.24
CA GLU A 713 13.61 13.00 7.59
C GLU A 713 13.20 11.54 7.87
N GLU A 714 12.81 10.79 6.84
CA GLU A 714 12.40 9.39 6.93
C GLU A 714 13.59 8.41 7.00
N LEU A 715 14.81 8.89 6.76
CA LEU A 715 16.02 8.07 6.73
C LEU A 715 16.63 7.89 8.12
N THR A 716 17.26 6.73 8.35
CA THR A 716 18.21 6.58 9.46
C THR A 716 19.50 7.36 9.15
N PRO A 717 20.31 7.71 10.16
CA PRO A 717 21.62 8.33 9.94
C PRO A 717 22.53 7.52 8.99
N GLU A 718 22.46 6.19 9.08
CA GLU A 718 23.22 5.28 8.23
C GLU A 718 22.70 5.27 6.77
N GLU A 719 21.37 5.33 6.58
CA GLU A 719 20.76 5.47 5.24
C GLU A 719 21.14 6.82 4.61
N HIS A 720 21.17 7.89 5.39
CA HIS A 720 21.59 9.21 4.93
C HIS A 720 23.05 9.19 4.43
N LEU A 721 23.96 8.53 5.15
CA LEU A 721 25.36 8.36 4.71
C LEU A 721 25.44 7.57 3.39
N LEU A 722 24.62 6.52 3.22
CA LEU A 722 24.57 5.75 1.98
C LEU A 722 24.10 6.62 0.79
N VAL A 723 23.09 7.46 1.00
CA VAL A 723 22.58 8.39 -0.02
C VAL A 723 23.65 9.39 -0.43
N GLN A 724 24.35 10.01 0.53
CA GLN A 724 25.44 10.94 0.24
C GLN A 724 26.61 10.26 -0.50
N TYR A 725 26.95 9.04 -0.10
CA TYR A 725 27.97 8.24 -0.77
C TYR A 725 27.62 7.95 -2.23
N THR A 726 26.38 7.53 -2.48
CA THR A 726 25.91 7.17 -3.83
C THR A 726 25.73 8.37 -4.73
N GLU A 727 25.29 9.50 -4.19
CA GLU A 727 25.27 10.79 -4.88
C GLU A 727 26.67 11.21 -5.31
N ALA A 728 27.62 11.26 -4.38
CA ALA A 728 29.01 11.61 -4.68
C ALA A 728 29.65 10.63 -5.68
N LEU A 729 29.34 9.33 -5.58
CA LEU A 729 29.78 8.30 -6.51
C LEU A 729 29.23 8.53 -7.92
N ALA A 730 27.95 8.88 -8.02
CA ALA A 730 27.32 9.17 -9.31
C ALA A 730 27.92 10.43 -9.96
N GLU A 731 28.06 11.53 -9.21
CA GLU A 731 28.66 12.77 -9.72
C GLU A 731 30.10 12.59 -10.19
N TRP A 732 30.90 11.81 -9.43
CA TRP A 732 32.29 11.56 -9.78
C TRP A 732 32.44 10.69 -11.04
N LEU A 733 31.56 9.69 -11.23
CA LEU A 733 31.68 8.73 -12.32
C LEU A 733 30.93 9.12 -13.59
N GLU A 734 29.90 9.96 -13.51
CA GLU A 734 29.04 10.34 -14.65
C GLU A 734 29.83 10.82 -15.88
N PRO A 735 30.82 11.74 -15.78
CA PRO A 735 31.55 12.21 -16.95
C PRO A 735 32.27 11.10 -17.72
N TYR A 736 32.77 10.08 -17.01
CA TYR A 736 33.46 8.95 -17.61
C TYR A 736 32.49 7.96 -18.25
N HIS A 737 31.31 7.78 -17.67
CA HIS A 737 30.24 6.99 -18.26
C HIS A 737 29.71 7.64 -19.53
N ASP A 738 29.41 8.94 -19.50
CA ASP A 738 28.94 9.69 -20.67
C ASP A 738 29.97 9.63 -21.82
N TYR A 739 31.26 9.74 -21.50
CA TYR A 739 32.34 9.57 -22.48
C TYR A 739 32.43 8.14 -23.05
N ALA A 740 32.31 7.11 -22.20
CA ALA A 740 32.47 5.71 -22.58
C ALA A 740 31.19 5.05 -23.13
N ARG A 741 30.03 5.72 -23.04
CA ARG A 741 28.75 5.21 -23.53
C ARG A 741 28.78 5.02 -25.05
N PRO A 742 28.37 3.85 -25.56
CA PRO A 742 28.19 3.64 -27.00
C PRO A 742 27.14 4.59 -27.58
N PRO A 743 27.29 5.05 -28.83
CA PRO A 743 26.24 5.82 -29.50
C PRO A 743 24.93 5.02 -29.63
N PRO A 744 23.74 5.67 -29.57
CA PRO A 744 22.44 5.00 -29.65
C PRO A 744 22.28 4.07 -30.86
N ASP A 745 22.76 4.47 -32.03
CA ASP A 745 22.68 3.66 -33.25
C ASP A 745 23.43 2.33 -33.13
N VAL A 746 24.51 2.28 -32.35
CA VAL A 746 25.28 1.05 -32.10
C VAL A 746 24.48 0.12 -31.19
N VAL A 747 23.90 0.67 -30.12
CA VAL A 747 23.09 -0.10 -29.16
C VAL A 747 21.85 -0.67 -29.85
N LEU A 748 21.15 0.13 -30.66
CA LEU A 748 19.98 -0.31 -31.43
C LEU A 748 20.32 -1.38 -32.47
N ALA A 749 21.46 -1.25 -33.15
CA ALA A 749 21.92 -2.26 -34.10
C ALA A 749 22.25 -3.59 -33.41
N GLU A 750 22.85 -3.54 -32.22
CA GLU A 750 23.13 -4.73 -31.42
C GLU A 750 21.84 -5.37 -30.89
N ALA A 751 20.91 -4.57 -30.35
CA ALA A 751 19.59 -5.04 -29.94
C ALA A 751 18.84 -5.71 -31.09
N ALA A 752 18.79 -5.08 -32.27
CA ALA A 752 18.14 -5.66 -33.44
C ALA A 752 18.77 -6.99 -33.88
N LYS A 753 20.11 -7.07 -33.86
CA LYS A 753 20.84 -8.32 -34.16
C LYS A 753 20.52 -9.41 -33.15
N LEU A 754 20.45 -9.09 -31.86
CA LEU A 754 20.10 -10.05 -30.80
C LEU A 754 18.66 -10.52 -30.93
N THR A 755 17.72 -9.61 -31.23
CA THR A 755 16.32 -9.96 -31.50
C THR A 755 16.19 -10.88 -32.71
N GLU A 756 16.90 -10.59 -33.80
CA GLU A 756 16.89 -11.43 -35.00
C GLU A 756 17.48 -12.81 -34.73
N GLN A 757 18.57 -12.89 -33.95
CA GLN A 757 19.14 -14.17 -33.53
C GLN A 757 18.19 -14.98 -32.65
N LYS A 758 17.47 -14.33 -31.73
CA LYS A 758 16.52 -14.99 -30.81
C LYS A 758 15.24 -15.43 -31.51
N THR A 759 14.68 -14.58 -32.37
CA THR A 759 13.32 -14.75 -32.93
C THR A 759 13.31 -15.24 -34.38
N GLY A 760 14.41 -15.05 -35.12
CA GLY A 760 14.48 -15.27 -36.57
C GLY A 760 13.82 -14.17 -37.40
N PHE A 761 13.38 -13.06 -36.78
CA PHE A 761 12.74 -11.93 -37.45
C PHE A 761 13.46 -10.61 -37.12
N PRO A 762 13.53 -9.66 -38.06
CA PRO A 762 14.10 -8.35 -37.77
C PRO A 762 13.23 -7.60 -36.75
N LEU A 763 13.87 -6.81 -35.90
CA LEU A 763 13.20 -5.90 -34.98
C LEU A 763 12.38 -4.87 -35.78
N LYS A 764 11.05 -4.87 -35.64
CA LYS A 764 10.15 -3.94 -36.34
C LYS A 764 10.14 -2.57 -35.64
N GLY A 765 9.99 -1.50 -36.44
CA GLY A 765 9.80 -0.13 -35.93
C GLY A 765 11.08 0.61 -35.55
N VAL A 766 12.25 -0.02 -35.65
CA VAL A 766 13.55 0.62 -35.40
C VAL A 766 14.29 0.79 -36.73
N GLU A 767 14.41 2.03 -37.19
CA GLU A 767 15.29 2.34 -38.34
C GLU A 767 16.75 2.17 -37.90
N ILE A 768 17.43 1.18 -38.48
CA ILE A 768 18.87 0.97 -38.29
C ILE A 768 19.56 1.76 -39.39
N PRO A 769 20.37 2.79 -39.08
CA PRO A 769 21.10 3.53 -40.10
C PRO A 769 21.99 2.57 -40.91
N PRO A 770 22.12 2.77 -42.25
CA PRO A 770 23.00 1.94 -43.05
C PRO A 770 24.43 2.01 -42.49
N GLN A 771 24.97 0.84 -42.12
CA GLN A 771 26.37 0.73 -41.72
C GLN A 771 27.25 1.09 -42.92
N ASN A 772 27.62 2.37 -43.04
CA ASN A 772 28.61 2.83 -44.00
C ASN A 772 29.98 2.25 -43.63
N GLY A 773 30.26 1.01 -44.04
CA GLY A 773 31.59 0.43 -44.22
C GLY A 773 32.56 0.38 -43.02
N LYS A 774 32.21 0.91 -41.85
CA LYS A 774 33.02 0.82 -40.62
C LYS A 774 32.62 -0.41 -39.82
N SER A 775 32.90 -1.58 -40.39
CA SER A 775 32.80 -2.86 -39.71
C SER A 775 33.83 -2.96 -38.57
N ASN A 776 33.37 -3.29 -37.36
CA ASN A 776 34.15 -3.93 -36.29
C ASN A 776 35.45 -3.24 -35.79
N GLY A 777 35.57 -1.92 -35.92
CA GLY A 777 36.66 -1.14 -35.30
C GLY A 777 36.13 -0.25 -34.17
N PRO A 778 36.87 -0.06 -33.06
CA PRO A 778 36.42 0.83 -32.00
C PRO A 778 36.15 2.22 -32.57
N TYR A 779 34.97 2.77 -32.29
CA TYR A 779 34.62 4.14 -32.61
C TYR A 779 35.63 5.05 -31.89
N LYS A 780 36.67 5.50 -32.60
CA LYS A 780 37.60 6.51 -32.06
C LYS A 780 36.81 7.81 -31.95
N LYS A 781 36.34 8.14 -30.73
CA LYS A 781 35.95 9.51 -30.41
C LYS A 781 37.22 10.36 -30.47
N ASP A 782 37.18 11.46 -31.23
CA ASP A 782 38.25 12.47 -31.28
C ASP A 782 38.24 13.38 -30.02
N GLU A 783 37.32 13.14 -29.09
CA GLU A 783 37.22 13.80 -27.79
C GLU A 783 38.28 13.27 -26.81
N GLU A 784 38.89 14.17 -26.05
CA GLU A 784 39.80 13.78 -24.97
C GLU A 784 39.00 13.18 -23.79
N ALA A 785 39.59 12.19 -23.12
CA ALA A 785 38.98 11.60 -21.93
C ALA A 785 38.77 12.67 -20.85
N PRO A 786 37.69 12.59 -20.04
CA PRO A 786 37.46 13.51 -18.94
C PRO A 786 38.68 13.63 -18.03
N PRO A 787 38.95 14.83 -17.47
CA PRO A 787 40.12 15.06 -16.61
C PRO A 787 40.05 14.14 -15.38
N LEU A 788 41.16 13.46 -15.07
CA LEU A 788 41.23 12.59 -13.91
C LEU A 788 41.16 13.41 -12.62
N THR A 789 40.10 13.19 -11.82
CA THR A 789 39.88 13.81 -10.52
C THR A 789 40.04 12.79 -9.38
N GLU A 790 40.45 13.26 -8.20
CA GLU A 790 40.44 12.44 -6.99
C GLU A 790 39.00 12.09 -6.58
N PRO A 791 38.76 10.90 -6.00
CA PRO A 791 37.45 10.57 -5.46
C PRO A 791 37.09 11.55 -4.33
N PRO A 792 35.85 12.09 -4.30
CA PRO A 792 35.37 12.92 -3.22
C PRO A 792 35.54 12.28 -1.84
N GLU A 793 35.64 13.12 -0.80
CA GLU A 793 35.80 12.67 0.59
C GLU A 793 34.68 11.72 1.02
N ALA A 794 33.44 12.02 0.63
CA ALA A 794 32.26 11.19 0.85
C ALA A 794 32.36 9.79 0.24
N ILE A 795 33.22 9.55 -0.76
CA ILE A 795 33.51 8.21 -1.29
C ILE A 795 34.68 7.59 -0.51
N SER A 796 35.77 8.34 -0.35
CA SER A 796 37.02 7.81 0.22
C SER A 796 36.96 7.50 1.71
N LYS A 797 36.04 8.11 2.46
CA LYS A 797 35.89 7.89 3.92
C LYS A 797 34.68 7.05 4.29
N PHE A 798 33.74 6.83 3.37
CA PHE A 798 32.46 6.18 3.68
C PHE A 798 32.61 4.84 4.40
N PHE A 799 33.47 3.95 3.90
CA PHE A 799 33.64 2.63 4.50
C PHE A 799 34.29 2.69 5.89
N GLU A 800 35.21 3.64 6.12
CA GLU A 800 35.81 3.90 7.43
C GLU A 800 34.78 4.46 8.44
N ASP A 801 33.98 5.43 8.00
CA ASP A 801 32.93 6.06 8.82
C ASP A 801 31.86 5.03 9.19
N MET A 802 31.41 4.22 8.22
CA MET A 802 30.46 3.14 8.45
C MET A 802 31.04 2.00 9.29
N ARG A 803 32.34 1.70 9.18
CA ARG A 803 33.02 0.77 10.11
C ARG A 803 32.93 1.26 11.55
N SER A 804 33.21 2.55 11.76
CA SER A 804 33.13 3.17 13.09
C SER A 804 31.70 3.13 13.64
N GLN A 805 30.71 3.43 12.79
CA GLN A 805 29.30 3.36 13.16
C GLN A 805 28.84 1.93 13.46
N PHE A 806 29.24 0.95 12.64
CA PHE A 806 28.95 -0.46 12.87
C PHE A 806 29.50 -0.94 14.22
N LYS A 807 30.74 -0.58 14.55
CA LYS A 807 31.34 -0.90 15.86
C LYS A 807 30.55 -0.29 17.01
N LYS A 808 30.20 1.00 16.91
CA LYS A 808 29.40 1.70 17.92
C LYS A 808 28.04 1.02 18.15
N VAL A 809 27.33 0.66 17.08
CA VAL A 809 26.02 0.01 17.18
C VAL A 809 26.15 -1.41 17.70
N LYS A 810 27.12 -2.18 17.24
CA LYS A 810 27.43 -3.51 17.79
C LYS A 810 27.66 -3.46 19.30
N ASP A 811 28.48 -2.52 19.77
CA ASP A 811 28.84 -2.40 21.18
C ASP A 811 27.64 -1.96 22.05
N SER A 812 26.57 -1.43 21.45
CA SER A 812 25.32 -1.10 22.14
C SER A 812 24.41 -2.31 22.42
N GLY A 813 24.64 -3.45 21.76
CA GLY A 813 23.79 -4.64 21.87
C GLY A 813 22.49 -4.59 21.06
N ASP A 814 22.30 -3.58 20.21
CA ASP A 814 21.17 -3.52 19.26
C ASP A 814 21.45 -4.39 18.03
N TYR A 815 20.99 -5.64 18.09
CA TYR A 815 21.11 -6.59 16.99
C TYR A 815 20.42 -6.13 15.71
N SER A 816 19.25 -5.47 15.83
CA SER A 816 18.47 -5.03 14.67
C SER A 816 19.21 -3.95 13.87
N ARG A 817 19.76 -2.96 14.58
CA ARG A 817 20.54 -1.87 13.96
C ARG A 817 21.92 -2.32 13.52
N THR A 818 22.52 -3.31 14.21
CA THR A 818 23.78 -3.94 13.78
C THR A 818 23.61 -4.61 12.41
N LEU A 819 22.53 -5.38 12.23
CA LEU A 819 22.18 -6.02 10.97
C LEU A 819 21.90 -4.98 9.87
N HIS A 820 21.11 -3.94 10.18
CA HIS A 820 20.82 -2.84 9.25
C HIS A 820 22.10 -2.15 8.75
N THR A 821 23.00 -1.79 9.68
CA THR A 821 24.27 -1.13 9.33
C THR A 821 25.16 -2.05 8.48
N ALA A 822 25.27 -3.33 8.82
CA ALA A 822 26.01 -4.29 8.02
C ALA A 822 25.46 -4.43 6.59
N THR A 823 24.13 -4.49 6.45
CA THR A 823 23.46 -4.58 5.16
C THR A 823 23.66 -3.32 4.33
N LEU A 824 23.67 -2.12 4.92
CA LEU A 824 23.97 -0.87 4.19
C LEU A 824 25.43 -0.80 3.71
N ILE A 825 26.39 -1.32 4.49
CA ILE A 825 27.80 -1.42 4.04
C ILE A 825 27.90 -2.39 2.85
N GLN A 826 27.21 -3.53 2.93
CA GLN A 826 27.12 -4.49 1.82
C GLN A 826 26.49 -3.84 0.58
N GLU A 827 25.40 -3.11 0.75
CA GLU A 827 24.68 -2.41 -0.32
C GLU A 827 25.55 -1.35 -0.99
N ALA A 828 26.28 -0.53 -0.23
CA ALA A 828 27.24 0.44 -0.78
C ALA A 828 28.32 -0.23 -1.65
N PHE A 829 28.81 -1.40 -1.25
CA PHE A 829 29.77 -2.18 -2.03
C PHE A 829 29.15 -2.72 -3.33
N LEU A 830 27.91 -3.20 -3.28
CA LEU A 830 27.19 -3.64 -4.49
C LEU A 830 26.90 -2.48 -5.44
N LEU A 831 26.53 -1.30 -4.92
CA LEU A 831 26.34 -0.10 -5.73
C LEU A 831 27.65 0.38 -6.36
N LEU A 832 28.78 0.27 -5.66
CA LEU A 832 30.11 0.50 -6.24
C LEU A 832 30.43 -0.50 -7.36
N ALA A 833 30.12 -1.78 -7.15
CA ALA A 833 30.33 -2.82 -8.17
C ALA A 833 29.49 -2.55 -9.42
N THR A 834 28.22 -2.17 -9.24
CA THR A 834 27.30 -1.78 -10.32
C THR A 834 27.78 -0.53 -11.06
N ALA A 835 28.03 0.56 -10.33
CA ALA A 835 28.45 1.84 -10.93
C ALA A 835 29.79 1.74 -11.68
N SER A 836 30.62 0.74 -11.35
CA SER A 836 31.92 0.53 -11.99
C SER A 836 31.95 -0.65 -12.98
N LEU A 837 30.79 -1.26 -13.28
CA LEU A 837 30.66 -2.43 -14.16
C LEU A 837 31.25 -2.19 -15.56
N ARG A 838 30.90 -1.04 -16.18
CA ARG A 838 31.40 -0.62 -17.51
C ARG A 838 32.93 -0.60 -17.59
N PHE A 839 33.59 -0.27 -16.48
CA PHE A 839 35.04 -0.14 -16.40
C PHE A 839 35.76 -1.45 -16.04
N LYS A 840 35.04 -2.58 -15.84
CA LYS A 840 35.67 -3.90 -15.69
C LYS A 840 36.20 -4.44 -17.02
N ALA A 841 35.55 -4.11 -18.15
CA ALA A 841 35.94 -4.62 -19.45
C ALA A 841 37.28 -4.01 -19.93
N THR A 842 38.31 -4.84 -20.06
CA THR A 842 39.65 -4.40 -20.49
C THR A 842 39.64 -3.74 -21.88
N SER A 843 38.72 -4.13 -22.76
CA SER A 843 38.49 -3.50 -24.06
C SER A 843 38.05 -2.05 -23.90
N VAL A 844 37.01 -1.79 -23.11
CA VAL A 844 36.47 -0.44 -22.85
C VAL A 844 37.55 0.44 -22.24
N VAL A 845 38.25 -0.04 -21.21
CA VAL A 845 39.31 0.73 -20.52
C VAL A 845 40.43 1.12 -21.49
N LYS A 846 40.87 0.20 -22.36
CA LYS A 846 41.93 0.48 -23.34
C LYS A 846 41.47 1.42 -24.44
N VAL A 847 40.27 1.22 -24.99
CA VAL A 847 39.73 2.05 -26.09
C VAL A 847 39.52 3.49 -25.62
N HIS A 848 38.99 3.69 -24.41
CA HIS A 848 38.66 4.99 -23.85
C HIS A 848 39.77 5.58 -22.95
N LYS A 849 40.95 4.94 -22.86
CA LYS A 849 42.09 5.38 -22.04
C LYS A 849 41.74 5.61 -20.55
N LEU A 850 40.84 4.82 -19.98
CA LEU A 850 40.33 4.98 -18.60
C LEU A 850 41.19 4.30 -17.53
N GLY A 851 42.45 3.94 -17.83
CA GLY A 851 43.32 3.22 -16.90
C GLY A 851 43.60 3.97 -15.59
N GLY A 852 43.67 5.32 -15.65
CA GLY A 852 43.83 6.16 -14.46
C GLY A 852 42.62 6.10 -13.52
N LEU A 853 41.40 6.13 -14.05
CA LEU A 853 40.17 5.98 -13.26
C LEU A 853 40.11 4.63 -12.57
N VAL A 854 40.41 3.55 -13.30
CA VAL A 854 40.44 2.19 -12.72
C VAL A 854 41.46 2.09 -11.58
N ALA A 855 42.61 2.78 -11.70
CA ALA A 855 43.60 2.84 -10.64
C ALA A 855 43.10 3.57 -9.38
N LYS A 856 42.20 4.55 -9.51
CA LYS A 856 41.55 5.26 -8.39
C LYS A 856 40.40 4.49 -7.75
N LEU A 857 39.66 3.69 -8.53
CA LEU A 857 38.61 2.80 -8.02
C LEU A 857 39.17 1.63 -7.20
N LYS A 858 40.38 1.17 -7.51
CA LYS A 858 40.98 -0.01 -6.89
C LYS A 858 41.16 0.12 -5.36
N PRO A 859 41.77 1.20 -4.82
CA PRO A 859 41.88 1.39 -3.37
C PRO A 859 40.54 1.35 -2.64
N ILE A 860 39.51 2.02 -3.18
CA ILE A 860 38.17 2.06 -2.59
C ILE A 860 37.57 0.65 -2.50
N ARG A 861 37.70 -0.16 -3.56
CA ARG A 861 37.22 -1.56 -3.54
C ARG A 861 37.97 -2.42 -2.52
N VAL A 862 39.28 -2.23 -2.38
CA VAL A 862 40.10 -2.97 -1.41
C VAL A 862 39.72 -2.60 0.02
N GLU A 863 39.51 -1.31 0.30
CA GLU A 863 39.04 -0.83 1.60
C GLU A 863 37.64 -1.35 1.92
N ALA A 864 36.70 -1.25 0.97
CA ALA A 864 35.35 -1.78 1.11
C ALA A 864 35.35 -3.28 1.44
N ALA A 865 36.14 -4.07 0.72
CA ALA A 865 36.30 -5.50 0.98
C ALA A 865 36.89 -5.77 2.37
N SER A 866 37.91 -5.01 2.78
CA SER A 866 38.51 -5.13 4.13
C SER A 866 37.48 -4.84 5.23
N VAL A 867 36.70 -3.77 5.10
CA VAL A 867 35.65 -3.42 6.09
C VAL A 867 34.58 -4.52 6.14
N LEU A 868 34.17 -5.05 4.99
CA LEU A 868 33.19 -6.14 4.93
C LEU A 868 33.70 -7.45 5.53
N GLU A 869 35.00 -7.76 5.40
CA GLU A 869 35.63 -8.91 6.09
C GLU A 869 35.62 -8.73 7.61
N GLU A 870 35.89 -7.50 8.10
CA GLU A 870 35.78 -7.16 9.53
C GLU A 870 34.33 -7.31 10.03
N VAL A 871 33.35 -6.77 9.28
CA VAL A 871 31.91 -6.90 9.58
C VAL A 871 31.49 -8.36 9.62
N SER A 872 31.87 -9.16 8.62
CA SER A 872 31.54 -10.60 8.58
C SER A 872 32.13 -11.36 9.77
N THR A 873 33.37 -11.07 10.13
CA THR A 873 34.04 -11.66 11.31
C THR A 873 33.30 -11.27 12.60
N ALA A 874 32.93 -9.99 12.74
CA ALA A 874 32.20 -9.50 13.89
C ALA A 874 30.80 -10.12 14.01
N LEU A 875 30.06 -10.25 12.91
CA LEU A 875 28.75 -10.93 12.88
C LEU A 875 28.86 -12.42 13.23
N SER A 876 29.93 -13.09 12.79
CA SER A 876 30.20 -14.49 13.16
C SER A 876 30.47 -14.66 14.66
N SER A 877 31.19 -13.71 15.28
CA SER A 877 31.37 -13.66 16.75
C SER A 877 30.04 -13.45 17.45
N LEU A 878 29.28 -12.43 17.05
CA LEU A 878 27.96 -12.13 17.62
C LEU A 878 26.98 -13.29 17.47
N SER A 879 27.01 -14.02 16.35
CA SER A 879 26.19 -15.22 16.16
C SER A 879 26.51 -16.30 17.20
N THR A 880 27.81 -16.53 17.46
CA THR A 880 28.27 -17.50 18.47
C THR A 880 27.85 -17.07 19.88
N GLU A 881 27.99 -15.78 20.18
CA GLU A 881 27.57 -15.16 21.45
C GLU A 881 26.06 -15.26 21.63
N ALA A 882 25.26 -14.83 20.65
CA ALA A 882 23.80 -14.86 20.69
C ALA A 882 23.24 -16.30 20.83
N GLY A 883 23.95 -17.29 20.28
CA GLY A 883 23.62 -18.71 20.42
C GLY A 883 24.13 -19.37 21.72
N SER A 884 24.84 -18.64 22.58
CA SER A 884 25.47 -19.21 23.78
C SER A 884 24.45 -19.64 24.84
N ALA A 885 24.89 -20.47 25.78
CA ALA A 885 24.06 -20.78 26.95
C ALA A 885 23.84 -19.53 27.82
N GLU A 886 24.85 -18.69 27.99
CA GLU A 886 24.81 -17.48 28.81
C GLU A 886 23.76 -16.47 28.32
N HIS A 887 23.71 -16.18 27.01
CA HIS A 887 22.69 -15.28 26.45
C HIS A 887 21.28 -15.86 26.56
N ARG A 888 21.11 -17.17 26.37
CA ARG A 888 19.82 -17.83 26.60
C ARG A 888 19.41 -17.73 28.06
N THR A 889 20.34 -17.93 28.99
CA THR A 889 20.13 -17.77 30.42
C THR A 889 19.70 -16.35 30.75
N ALA A 890 20.38 -15.33 30.21
CA ALA A 890 20.04 -13.93 30.42
C ALA A 890 18.61 -13.57 29.99
N ILE A 891 18.12 -14.17 28.89
CA ILE A 891 16.72 -13.98 28.45
C ILE A 891 15.76 -14.75 29.36
N SER A 892 16.12 -15.97 29.78
CA SER A 892 15.24 -16.82 30.61
C SER A 892 15.15 -16.41 32.08
N GLU A 893 16.15 -15.68 32.59
CA GLU A 893 16.23 -15.24 33.98
C GLU A 893 15.68 -13.82 34.18
N VAL A 894 15.09 -13.20 33.15
CA VAL A 894 14.41 -11.92 33.30
C VAL A 894 13.31 -12.04 34.34
N ASP A 895 13.29 -11.12 35.30
CA ASP A 895 12.26 -11.08 36.33
C ASP A 895 10.91 -10.69 35.71
N LEU A 896 10.02 -11.67 35.60
CA LEU A 896 8.67 -11.46 35.10
C LEU A 896 7.83 -10.66 36.11
N GLY A 897 8.10 -10.81 37.41
CA GLY A 897 7.27 -10.30 38.50
C GLY A 897 6.08 -11.21 38.85
N TYR A 898 6.02 -12.41 38.29
CA TYR A 898 4.94 -13.41 38.47
C TYR A 898 5.46 -14.83 38.17
N SER A 899 4.71 -15.87 38.55
CA SER A 899 5.16 -17.28 38.56
C SER A 899 4.28 -18.25 37.77
N GLU A 900 3.19 -17.75 37.21
CA GLU A 900 2.14 -18.51 36.52
C GLU A 900 2.57 -19.01 35.14
N ILE A 901 3.60 -18.39 34.55
CA ILE A 901 4.30 -18.91 33.37
C ILE A 901 5.45 -19.78 33.87
N ASP A 902 5.39 -21.07 33.54
CA ASP A 902 6.42 -22.01 33.95
C ASP A 902 7.78 -21.72 33.28
N LYS A 903 8.86 -22.09 33.97
CA LYS A 903 10.22 -21.86 33.49
C LYS A 903 10.52 -22.58 32.18
N ASP A 904 9.86 -23.70 31.88
CA ASP A 904 10.11 -24.45 30.65
C ASP A 904 9.60 -23.68 29.43
N PHE A 905 8.43 -23.05 29.55
CA PHE A 905 7.88 -22.14 28.54
C PHE A 905 8.82 -20.95 28.30
N VAL A 906 9.27 -20.30 29.37
CA VAL A 906 10.23 -19.18 29.29
C VAL A 906 11.51 -19.61 28.58
N ASN A 907 12.07 -20.77 28.98
CA ASN A 907 13.27 -21.34 28.36
C ASN A 907 13.06 -21.65 26.87
N GLN A 908 11.87 -22.10 26.48
CA GLN A 908 11.54 -22.37 25.08
C GLN A 908 11.50 -21.09 24.24
N VAL A 909 10.86 -20.02 24.74
CA VAL A 909 10.82 -18.71 24.08
C VAL A 909 12.23 -18.12 23.97
N ALA A 910 13.01 -18.15 25.06
CA ALA A 910 14.40 -17.69 25.07
C ALA A 910 15.27 -18.44 24.05
N LYS A 911 15.11 -19.77 23.95
CA LYS A 911 15.79 -20.60 22.97
C LYS A 911 15.44 -20.19 21.54
N LYS A 912 14.16 -19.99 21.23
CA LYS A 912 13.70 -19.56 19.89
C LYS A 912 14.31 -18.21 19.49
N ILE A 913 14.32 -17.23 20.40
CA ILE A 913 14.92 -15.90 20.16
C ILE A 913 16.41 -16.04 19.85
N ALA A 914 17.15 -16.80 20.67
CA ALA A 914 18.58 -17.03 20.49
C ALA A 914 18.90 -17.74 19.16
N GLU A 915 18.12 -18.76 18.79
CA GLU A 915 18.27 -19.46 17.52
C GLU A 915 18.00 -18.56 16.31
N SER A 916 16.95 -17.73 16.39
CA SER A 916 16.64 -16.75 15.35
C SER A 916 17.79 -15.76 15.13
N ARG A 917 18.28 -15.15 16.22
CA ARG A 917 19.42 -14.21 16.21
C ARG A 917 20.68 -14.86 15.64
N LYS A 918 21.03 -16.05 16.14
CA LYS A 918 22.20 -16.80 15.69
C LYS A 918 22.16 -16.99 14.17
N THR A 919 21.01 -17.45 13.66
CA THR A 919 20.82 -17.78 12.24
C THR A 919 20.95 -16.55 11.36
N ILE A 920 20.29 -15.44 11.71
CA ILE A 920 20.35 -14.22 10.90
C ILE A 920 21.75 -13.61 10.89
N LEU A 921 22.42 -13.53 12.05
CA LEU A 921 23.78 -12.98 12.16
C LEU A 921 24.80 -13.82 11.36
N GLU A 922 24.73 -15.15 11.49
CA GLU A 922 25.59 -16.07 10.75
C GLU A 922 25.35 -15.98 9.24
N GLY A 923 24.08 -15.94 8.84
CA GLY A 923 23.69 -15.89 7.44
C GLY A 923 24.11 -14.58 6.76
N VAL A 924 23.87 -13.42 7.38
CA VAL A 924 24.32 -12.12 6.84
C VAL A 924 25.85 -12.08 6.76
N GLY A 925 26.58 -12.54 7.80
CA GLY A 925 28.04 -12.61 7.78
C GLY A 925 28.59 -13.47 6.63
N LYS A 926 28.02 -14.66 6.40
CA LYS A 926 28.39 -15.52 5.25
C LYS A 926 28.05 -14.89 3.91
N GLY A 927 26.90 -14.22 3.83
CA GLY A 927 26.45 -13.50 2.65
C GLY A 927 27.43 -12.42 2.21
N VAL A 928 27.90 -11.62 3.17
CA VAL A 928 28.93 -10.59 2.97
C VAL A 928 30.22 -11.21 2.40
N THR A 929 30.72 -12.30 2.97
CA THR A 929 31.93 -12.98 2.49
C THR A 929 31.79 -13.46 1.04
N ARG A 930 30.63 -14.04 0.70
CA ARG A 930 30.34 -14.51 -0.67
C ARG A 930 30.37 -13.36 -1.67
N LEU A 931 29.73 -12.23 -1.32
CA LEU A 931 29.69 -11.04 -2.18
C LEU A 931 31.07 -10.42 -2.37
N CYS A 932 31.87 -10.31 -1.31
CA CYS A 932 33.26 -9.86 -1.42
C CYS A 932 34.06 -10.74 -2.38
N THR A 933 33.92 -12.06 -2.26
CA THR A 933 34.61 -13.00 -3.16
C THR A 933 34.20 -12.82 -4.62
N THR A 934 32.92 -12.52 -4.85
CA THR A 934 32.33 -12.40 -6.20
C THR A 934 32.74 -11.10 -6.90
N TYR A 935 32.78 -9.97 -6.19
CA TYR A 935 32.90 -8.65 -6.81
C TYR A 935 34.24 -7.92 -6.57
N THR A 936 35.10 -8.44 -5.69
CA THR A 936 36.47 -7.91 -5.48
C THR A 936 37.43 -8.26 -6.63
N GLN A 937 37.12 -9.33 -7.39
CA GLN A 937 37.80 -9.68 -8.64
C GLN A 937 37.41 -8.70 -9.77
#